data_AF-A0A0V8GF81-F1
#
_entry.id   AF-A0A0V8GF81-F1
#
_cell.length_a   1.000
_cell.length_b   1.000
_cell.length_c   1.000
_cell.angle_alpha   90.00
_cell.angle_beta   90.00
_cell.angle_gamma   90.00
#
_symmetry.space_group_name_H-M   'P 1'
#
loop_
_entity.id
_entity.type
_entity.pdbx_description
1 polymer ?
#
loop_
_entity_poly.entity_id
_entity_poly.type
_entity_poly.pdbx_seq_one_letter_code
_entity_poly.pdbx_strand_id
1 'polypeptide(L)'
;MKKFQPSINVVYDTGKSELFDMFVPNNDQLEIMENIISSLSKKSLVNSHLMIGPYGAGKSMVGAITASLITARKNSKDVKSFLYNVSGLNNSLSDKIKDNLYENNIKWIPITITGKNGRIDEIILEAIQLKLKSEGIVLSLKGDSEQILHTIELWKNDYKDTYFKLINLCTSFGCTIEELIEGITINDERFIVEFKKMYGTLTSGATYISESKASFVEKIQHLTNQLSIKKMGLFIIYDEFGRFLQGVNQSLIFQTMQDLQDIAEFANRSSNLGLLFITHTGLRQYSTESNNLSKEELERVEKRFESHRLDSDPSLFYRTAFKILEIVKEDNAPNLFLLNDIEKIKSDLKKYSLFPDMEVSEVENFILEKCQPIHPLTIRLLPILSNMLGQNDRTLYTFLSQFDENGLETDWYYADQLFNYFYPDESSFYLIDDLKYYRLSMSYQITNEAKRLVKLMTLLNISNRPFKISIDFLSFALGINEIKIRESIEELKKIKIIRYNPLASSYELYSGSILSLESLIEDYRSKTVINDESRIKFLNNFLPNKYFLPHEYNNVKSMTRFVESQFTWGNILNLDLSVGDGTLLYMIYRNDQELKNIREFVINSKRKDIIVCVTKLNTKDLTIKLDEFMILDLLLNTSELLQQDENLEAEIIIHLENIRFEIEKLLRPIKHFETDNLTWYIKNDVVKIDSKNSLEKKLSKWMFDRFPATPEIRNEGFNKKNVTSIQKKAAKSILSQLLAPTFSGDFDIQGFGPDYLIYATMFKNTGIDTNNLSQIADDNLLELRHDLLSHFKQNKRGKIVDLYDLLRHEPYGIREPLIPLLLIGLLKDVWHQMAFYSNDFYIHELNADMLYDILELRADFYEYELYELSSENLILLKDVNATFFNGTLSEQPVIIFTELMRWLRSLPRYTQVTDQLTVTENHFKEIIRQSETDPLASINNLAKIVKSDSDLKKLKTGLENHLSLMIKRIKEEVLLKMEVESNKDIHGWADRNKELVLSSPILAGFVSEYAQNKDWLAYLIEKIVGVSLKDWSDVTYDSFWMNFKQLLLTNHNQNGLIKIVTDNQTVMEIKEVELSVKGKTIYNNVSRIVNAGSRTMSDDEIRFVVYKILSELESK
;
A
#
# COMPACT_ATOMS: atom_id res chain seq x y z
N MET A 1 -1.83 67.14 -12.45
CA MET A 1 -2.37 65.77 -12.44
C MET A 1 -1.24 64.77 -12.67
N LYS A 2 -0.67 64.19 -11.60
CA LYS A 2 0.33 63.11 -11.72
C LYS A 2 -0.42 61.80 -12.00
N LYS A 3 -0.22 61.19 -13.17
CA LYS A 3 -0.76 59.86 -13.51
C LYS A 3 0.01 58.80 -12.71
N PHE A 4 -0.67 58.09 -11.83
CA PHE A 4 -0.14 56.90 -11.16
C PHE A 4 0.06 55.79 -12.20
N GLN A 5 1.26 55.20 -12.29
CA GLN A 5 1.54 54.07 -13.19
C GLN A 5 1.35 52.74 -12.43
N PRO A 6 0.46 51.84 -12.88
CA PRO A 6 0.05 50.66 -12.12
C PRO A 6 1.05 49.49 -12.14
N SER A 7 2.11 49.54 -12.96
CA SER A 7 3.10 48.46 -13.07
C SER A 7 4.52 49.02 -13.05
N ILE A 8 5.31 48.61 -12.06
CA ILE A 8 6.73 48.99 -11.96
C ILE A 8 7.57 48.05 -12.80
N ASN A 9 8.42 48.61 -13.65
CA ASN A 9 9.43 47.88 -14.38
C ASN A 9 10.81 48.19 -13.80
N VAL A 10 11.45 47.16 -13.21
CA VAL A 10 12.73 47.31 -12.52
C VAL A 10 13.82 47.89 -13.42
N VAL A 11 13.81 47.61 -14.73
CA VAL A 11 14.80 48.13 -15.69
C VAL A 11 14.62 49.63 -15.95
N TYR A 12 13.37 50.11 -16.08
CA TYR A 12 13.08 51.50 -16.43
C TYR A 12 12.92 52.42 -15.23
N ASP A 13 12.56 51.90 -14.07
CA ASP A 13 12.17 52.71 -12.92
C ASP A 13 13.25 52.84 -11.85
N THR A 14 14.21 51.91 -11.78
CA THR A 14 15.35 52.00 -10.84
C THR A 14 16.09 53.32 -11.02
N GLY A 15 16.19 54.11 -9.93
CA GLY A 15 16.87 55.41 -9.89
C GLY A 15 15.98 56.64 -10.12
N LYS A 16 14.67 56.48 -10.37
CA LYS A 16 13.72 57.62 -10.46
C LYS A 16 13.25 58.08 -9.07
N SER A 17 13.25 59.39 -8.83
CA SER A 17 12.77 59.98 -7.56
C SER A 17 11.28 59.74 -7.29
N GLU A 18 10.48 59.60 -8.36
CA GLU A 18 9.03 59.37 -8.30
C GLU A 18 8.65 58.05 -7.62
N LEU A 19 9.55 57.05 -7.62
CA LEU A 19 9.33 55.78 -6.92
C LEU A 19 9.19 55.95 -5.41
N PHE A 20 9.92 56.89 -4.81
CA PHE A 20 9.88 57.12 -3.36
C PHE A 20 8.59 57.80 -2.91
N ASP A 21 7.96 58.60 -3.78
CA ASP A 21 6.67 59.26 -3.51
C ASP A 21 5.49 58.26 -3.58
N MET A 22 5.62 57.22 -4.41
CA MET A 22 4.57 56.21 -4.63
C MET A 22 4.62 55.05 -3.62
N PHE A 23 5.76 54.86 -2.94
CA PHE A 23 5.94 53.76 -1.99
C PHE A 23 5.19 54.00 -0.69
N VAL A 24 4.31 53.07 -0.34
CA VAL A 24 3.66 53.01 0.98
C VAL A 24 4.31 51.87 1.76
N PRO A 25 5.08 52.14 2.82
CA PRO A 25 5.84 51.10 3.49
C PRO A 25 4.91 50.12 4.24
N ASN A 26 5.19 48.82 4.13
CA ASN A 26 4.70 47.78 5.03
C ASN A 26 5.90 47.21 5.83
N ASN A 27 5.68 46.78 7.07
CA ASN A 27 6.71 46.16 7.91
C ASN A 27 7.39 44.99 7.20
N ASP A 28 6.63 44.09 6.56
CA ASP A 28 7.20 42.93 5.84
C ASP A 28 8.11 43.36 4.69
N GLN A 29 7.69 44.37 3.91
CA GLN A 29 8.50 44.90 2.82
C GLN A 29 9.78 45.56 3.34
N LEU A 30 9.70 46.28 4.46
CA LEU A 30 10.83 46.97 5.07
C LEU A 30 11.84 46.00 5.70
N GLU A 31 11.39 44.91 6.31
CA GLU A 31 12.26 43.86 6.84
C GLU A 31 13.03 43.18 5.71
N ILE A 32 12.38 42.89 4.58
CA ILE A 32 13.05 42.31 3.41
C ILE A 32 14.09 43.28 2.83
N MET A 33 13.76 44.57 2.74
CA MET A 33 14.72 45.60 2.30
C MET A 33 15.91 45.70 3.25
N GLU A 34 15.67 45.67 4.57
CA GLU A 34 16.72 45.71 5.58
C GLU A 34 17.63 44.48 5.50
N ASN A 35 17.07 43.28 5.32
CA ASN A 35 17.84 42.04 5.16
C ASN A 35 18.75 42.10 3.91
N ILE A 36 18.24 42.58 2.77
CA ILE A 36 19.03 42.71 1.54
C ILE A 36 20.11 43.82 1.68
N ILE A 37 19.79 44.93 2.35
CA ILE A 37 20.77 46.02 2.54
C ILE A 37 21.83 45.63 3.57
N SER A 38 21.46 44.87 4.60
CA SER A 38 22.37 44.40 5.64
C SER A 38 23.35 43.35 5.11
N SER A 39 22.91 42.45 4.21
CA SER A 39 23.78 41.47 3.57
C SER A 39 24.87 42.13 2.72
N LEU A 40 24.52 43.18 1.97
CA LEU A 40 25.44 43.89 1.08
C LEU A 40 26.38 44.86 1.81
N SER A 41 26.11 45.19 3.09
CA SER A 41 26.91 46.13 3.89
C SER A 41 27.86 45.45 4.87
N LYS A 42 27.44 44.35 5.51
CA LYS A 42 28.27 43.56 6.43
C LYS A 42 28.93 42.39 5.68
N LYS A 43 30.03 41.83 6.21
CA LYS A 43 30.55 40.52 5.74
C LYS A 43 29.59 39.41 6.20
N SER A 44 28.36 39.43 5.70
CA SER A 44 27.33 38.43 5.99
C SER A 44 27.69 37.08 5.32
N LEU A 45 27.03 36.01 5.74
CA LEU A 45 27.21 34.66 5.19
C LEU A 45 26.46 34.43 3.86
N VAL A 46 25.50 35.30 3.48
CA VAL A 46 24.59 35.09 2.33
C VAL A 46 24.29 36.42 1.63
N ASN A 47 24.63 36.52 0.34
CA ASN A 47 24.39 37.67 -0.54
C ASN A 47 23.44 37.34 -1.71
N SER A 48 22.90 36.13 -1.74
CA SER A 48 21.90 35.71 -2.73
C SER A 48 20.51 35.59 -2.09
N HIS A 49 19.56 36.39 -2.57
CA HIS A 49 18.21 36.48 -2.05
C HIS A 49 17.17 36.11 -3.11
N LEU A 50 16.11 35.44 -2.68
CA LEU A 50 14.98 35.04 -3.52
C LEU A 50 13.69 35.63 -2.95
N MET A 51 13.00 36.48 -3.70
CA MET A 51 11.75 37.11 -3.29
C MET A 51 10.56 36.41 -3.97
N ILE A 52 9.65 35.87 -3.16
CA ILE A 52 8.52 35.04 -3.59
C ILE A 52 7.21 35.74 -3.22
N GLY A 53 6.22 35.75 -4.11
CA GLY A 53 4.87 36.23 -3.79
C GLY A 53 3.98 36.40 -5.02
N PRO A 54 2.65 36.44 -4.89
CA PRO A 54 1.72 36.50 -6.00
C PRO A 54 1.88 37.78 -6.86
N TYR A 55 1.32 37.80 -8.07
CA TYR A 55 1.23 39.02 -8.88
C TYR A 55 0.53 40.12 -8.08
N GLY A 56 1.05 41.35 -8.09
CA GLY A 56 0.51 42.47 -7.33
C GLY A 56 1.04 42.63 -5.89
N ALA A 57 1.81 41.68 -5.35
CA ALA A 57 2.38 41.79 -3.99
C ALA A 57 3.48 42.86 -3.79
N GLY A 58 3.72 43.74 -4.78
CA GLY A 58 4.72 44.81 -4.69
C GLY A 58 6.20 44.39 -4.84
N LYS A 59 6.50 43.15 -5.23
CA LYS A 59 7.88 42.62 -5.31
C LYS A 59 8.84 43.47 -6.18
N SER A 60 8.43 43.81 -7.40
CA SER A 60 9.23 44.64 -8.32
C SER A 60 9.46 46.05 -7.77
N MET A 61 8.49 46.59 -7.02
CA MET A 61 8.60 47.87 -6.31
C MET A 61 9.70 47.79 -5.23
N VAL A 62 9.64 46.77 -4.38
CA VAL A 62 10.65 46.53 -3.33
C VAL A 62 12.04 46.36 -3.94
N GLY A 63 12.17 45.56 -5.01
CA GLY A 63 13.45 45.37 -5.72
C GLY A 63 14.01 46.67 -6.30
N ALA A 64 13.20 47.46 -6.99
CA ALA A 64 13.61 48.73 -7.61
C ALA A 64 13.99 49.80 -6.56
N ILE A 65 13.24 49.89 -5.46
CA ILE A 65 13.53 50.84 -4.37
C ILE A 65 14.81 50.42 -3.63
N THR A 66 14.99 49.13 -3.33
CA THR A 66 16.21 48.61 -2.69
C THR A 66 17.45 48.94 -3.53
N ALA A 67 17.38 48.68 -4.84
CA ALA A 67 18.44 49.03 -5.79
C ALA A 67 18.72 50.54 -5.82
N SER A 68 17.66 51.34 -5.80
CA SER A 68 17.77 52.81 -5.80
C SER A 68 18.37 53.34 -4.50
N LEU A 69 18.05 52.75 -3.34
CA LEU A 69 18.61 53.13 -2.04
C LEU A 69 20.11 52.82 -1.94
N ILE A 70 20.53 51.64 -2.40
CA ILE A 70 21.93 51.21 -2.35
C ILE A 70 22.80 52.05 -3.30
N THR A 71 22.23 52.53 -4.39
CA THR A 71 22.94 53.30 -5.43
C THR A 71 22.83 54.82 -5.25
N ALA A 72 21.84 55.28 -4.50
CA ALA A 72 21.64 56.69 -4.20
C ALA A 72 22.79 57.26 -3.36
N ARG A 73 23.02 58.58 -3.50
CA ARG A 73 23.92 59.29 -2.61
C ARG A 73 23.33 59.27 -1.20
N LYS A 74 24.13 58.86 -0.20
CA LYS A 74 23.75 58.69 1.22
C LYS A 74 22.93 59.86 1.81
N ASN A 75 23.08 61.08 1.29
CA ASN A 75 22.42 62.32 1.75
C ASN A 75 21.41 62.94 0.77
N SER A 76 20.88 62.20 -0.22
CA SER A 76 19.88 62.74 -1.15
C SER A 76 18.56 63.10 -0.45
N LYS A 77 17.78 64.02 -1.06
CA LYS A 77 16.45 64.41 -0.57
C LYS A 77 15.51 63.19 -0.51
N ASP A 78 15.63 62.30 -1.48
CA ASP A 78 14.76 61.13 -1.63
C ASP A 78 15.01 60.09 -0.53
N VAL A 79 16.29 59.81 -0.19
CA VAL A 79 16.64 58.89 0.91
C VAL A 79 16.16 59.44 2.26
N LYS A 80 16.26 60.75 2.49
CA LYS A 80 15.76 61.39 3.72
C LYS A 80 14.23 61.35 3.81
N SER A 81 13.53 61.59 2.70
CA SER A 81 12.07 61.50 2.62
C SER A 81 11.58 60.07 2.91
N PHE A 82 12.25 59.07 2.31
CA PHE A 82 11.98 57.66 2.56
C PHE A 82 12.16 57.29 4.04
N LEU A 83 13.31 57.61 4.65
CA LEU A 83 13.58 57.30 6.06
C LEU A 83 12.58 57.99 7.02
N TYR A 84 12.13 59.21 6.68
CA TYR A 84 11.10 59.91 7.44
C TYR A 84 9.75 59.17 7.38
N ASN A 85 9.29 58.80 6.18
CA ASN A 85 8.04 58.06 6.00
C ASN A 85 8.08 56.69 6.70
N VAL A 86 9.22 56.02 6.69
CA VAL A 86 9.43 54.73 7.39
C VAL A 86 9.44 54.92 8.91
N SER A 87 10.03 56.01 9.43
CA SER A 87 10.06 56.28 10.87
C SER A 87 8.67 56.48 11.49
N GLY A 88 7.70 56.96 10.70
CA GLY A 88 6.29 57.09 11.12
C GLY A 88 5.57 55.74 11.30
N LEU A 89 6.11 54.67 10.72
CA LEU A 89 5.58 53.30 10.85
C LEU A 89 6.39 52.46 11.83
N ASN A 90 7.71 52.42 11.68
CA ASN A 90 8.60 51.64 12.52
C ASN A 90 9.98 52.30 12.66
N ASN A 91 10.18 52.97 13.80
CA ASN A 91 11.40 53.74 14.06
C ASN A 91 12.65 52.84 14.13
N SER A 92 12.53 51.62 14.68
CA SER A 92 13.67 50.69 14.80
C SER A 92 14.17 50.18 13.45
N LEU A 93 13.27 49.90 12.50
CA LEU A 93 13.67 49.48 11.14
C LEU A 93 14.28 50.63 10.34
N SER A 94 13.76 51.84 10.51
CA SER A 94 14.33 53.04 9.87
C SER A 94 15.80 53.25 10.27
N ASP A 95 16.11 53.13 11.56
CA ASP A 95 17.47 53.27 12.08
C ASP A 95 18.41 52.18 11.55
N LYS A 96 17.97 50.92 11.51
CA LYS A 96 18.78 49.81 10.95
C LYS A 96 19.10 50.00 9.46
N ILE A 97 18.10 50.34 8.65
CA ILE A 97 18.29 50.59 7.21
C ILE A 97 19.27 51.75 7.01
N LYS A 98 19.13 52.81 7.81
CA LYS A 98 20.04 53.95 7.78
C LYS A 98 21.46 53.51 8.14
N ASP A 99 21.70 52.83 9.26
CA ASP A 99 23.04 52.44 9.68
C ASP A 99 23.74 51.57 8.61
N ASN A 100 23.05 50.56 8.07
CA ASN A 100 23.59 49.67 7.03
C ASN A 100 23.91 50.43 5.71
N LEU A 101 23.09 51.39 5.29
CA LEU A 101 23.37 52.24 4.11
C LEU A 101 24.61 53.12 4.32
N TYR A 102 24.84 53.61 5.54
CA TYR A 102 25.96 54.48 5.85
C TYR A 102 27.27 53.71 6.08
N GLU A 103 27.22 52.47 6.58
CA GLU A 103 28.39 51.58 6.73
C GLU A 103 28.94 51.04 5.40
N ASN A 104 28.12 50.97 4.34
CA ASN A 104 28.52 50.43 3.05
C ASN A 104 29.60 51.29 2.36
N ASN A 105 30.77 50.69 2.11
CA ASN A 105 31.95 51.32 1.50
C ASN A 105 32.20 50.89 0.04
N ILE A 106 31.35 50.04 -0.52
CA ILE A 106 31.44 49.55 -1.89
C ILE A 106 30.45 50.34 -2.75
N LYS A 107 30.90 50.79 -3.92
CA LYS A 107 30.00 51.37 -4.92
C LYS A 107 29.32 50.23 -5.70
N TRP A 108 28.05 49.98 -5.40
CA TRP A 108 27.26 48.95 -6.08
C TRP A 108 26.71 49.45 -7.42
N ILE A 109 26.78 48.59 -8.43
CA ILE A 109 26.24 48.82 -9.77
C ILE A 109 25.01 47.90 -9.95
N PRO A 110 23.80 48.45 -10.15
CA PRO A 110 22.60 47.65 -10.30
C PRO A 110 22.51 47.08 -11.72
N ILE A 111 22.43 45.76 -11.83
CA ILE A 111 22.23 45.02 -13.07
C ILE A 111 20.80 44.49 -13.06
N THR A 112 19.90 45.18 -13.75
CA THR A 112 18.47 44.84 -13.77
C THR A 112 18.13 44.02 -15.02
N ILE A 113 17.49 42.87 -14.83
CA ILE A 113 17.07 41.92 -15.87
C ILE A 113 15.57 41.64 -15.70
N THR A 114 14.82 41.53 -16.79
CA THR A 114 13.39 41.18 -16.77
C THR A 114 13.11 40.12 -17.83
N GLY A 115 12.59 38.96 -17.40
CA GLY A 115 11.93 37.94 -18.24
C GLY A 115 12.55 37.66 -19.63
N LYS A 116 13.85 37.32 -19.71
CA LYS A 116 14.51 36.91 -20.96
C LYS A 116 14.58 35.38 -21.09
N ASN A 117 14.38 34.85 -22.30
CA ASN A 117 14.60 33.42 -22.62
C ASN A 117 16.00 33.21 -23.21
N GLY A 118 16.61 32.05 -22.98
CA GLY A 118 17.96 31.73 -23.48
C GLY A 118 18.82 31.06 -22.42
N ARG A 119 20.14 31.06 -22.61
CA ARG A 119 21.06 30.55 -21.59
C ARG A 119 21.33 31.60 -20.51
N ILE A 120 21.36 31.19 -19.25
CA ILE A 120 21.49 32.12 -18.13
C ILE A 120 22.84 32.82 -18.09
N ASP A 121 23.91 32.12 -18.46
CA ASP A 121 25.28 32.65 -18.52
C ASP A 121 25.38 33.80 -19.51
N GLU A 122 24.81 33.64 -20.70
CA GLU A 122 24.76 34.68 -21.74
C GLU A 122 23.92 35.88 -21.29
N ILE A 123 22.72 35.64 -20.75
CA ILE A 123 21.81 36.71 -20.31
C ILE A 123 22.46 37.60 -19.25
N ILE A 124 23.09 37.00 -18.25
CA ILE A 124 23.72 37.73 -17.14
C ILE A 124 24.99 38.45 -17.62
N LEU A 125 25.86 37.79 -18.40
CA LEU A 125 27.08 38.42 -18.92
C LEU A 125 26.79 39.58 -19.86
N GLU A 126 25.80 39.44 -20.74
CA GLU A 126 25.36 40.51 -21.64
C GLU A 126 24.85 41.72 -20.84
N ALA A 127 23.99 41.49 -19.83
CA ALA A 127 23.46 42.56 -18.97
C ALA A 127 24.57 43.29 -18.20
N ILE A 128 25.56 42.55 -17.68
CA ILE A 128 26.74 43.13 -17.02
C ILE A 128 27.54 43.98 -18.00
N GLN A 129 27.87 43.46 -19.19
CA GLN A 129 28.64 44.19 -20.19
C GLN A 129 27.95 45.47 -20.66
N LEU A 130 26.64 45.41 -20.94
CA LEU A 130 25.84 46.56 -21.35
C LEU A 130 25.84 47.65 -20.26
N LYS A 131 25.67 47.26 -19.00
CA LYS A 131 25.65 48.23 -17.89
C LYS A 131 27.03 48.83 -17.65
N LEU A 132 28.09 48.02 -17.59
CA LEU A 132 29.46 48.50 -17.40
C LEU A 132 29.89 49.44 -18.54
N LYS A 133 29.52 49.12 -19.79
CA LYS A 133 29.74 50.00 -20.94
C LYS A 133 29.00 51.33 -20.81
N SER A 134 27.75 51.30 -20.35
CA SER A 134 26.96 52.54 -20.12
C SER A 134 27.57 53.44 -19.03
N GLU A 135 28.32 52.86 -18.08
CA GLU A 135 29.06 53.58 -17.04
C GLU A 135 30.51 53.91 -17.44
N GLY A 136 30.93 53.59 -18.67
CA GLY A 136 32.28 53.86 -19.18
C GLY A 136 33.37 52.94 -18.60
N ILE A 137 33.01 51.78 -18.06
CA ILE A 137 33.93 50.82 -17.45
C ILE A 137 34.24 49.72 -18.49
N VAL A 138 35.50 49.66 -18.96
CA VAL A 138 35.98 48.61 -19.88
C VAL A 138 36.75 47.56 -19.08
N LEU A 139 36.39 46.28 -19.23
CA LEU A 139 36.98 45.11 -18.56
C LEU A 139 37.21 43.98 -19.57
N SER A 140 38.25 43.17 -19.36
CA SER A 140 38.60 41.99 -20.18
C SER A 140 37.94 40.71 -19.65
N LEU A 141 37.64 39.73 -20.52
CA LEU A 141 37.12 38.41 -20.11
C LEU A 141 38.25 37.37 -20.09
N LYS A 142 38.15 36.40 -19.18
CA LYS A 142 39.15 35.32 -19.03
C LYS A 142 39.11 34.38 -20.26
N GLY A 143 40.26 34.19 -20.92
CA GLY A 143 40.42 33.27 -22.06
C GLY A 143 40.39 33.91 -23.46
N ASP A 144 40.17 35.23 -23.55
CA ASP A 144 40.23 35.98 -24.81
C ASP A 144 41.58 35.78 -25.54
N SER A 145 42.69 35.86 -24.81
CA SER A 145 44.04 35.90 -25.41
C SER A 145 44.47 34.59 -26.06
N GLU A 146 44.19 33.44 -25.42
CA GLU A 146 44.51 32.12 -25.99
C GLU A 146 43.74 31.86 -27.29
N GLN A 147 42.48 32.26 -27.33
CA GLN A 147 41.65 32.08 -28.51
C GLN A 147 42.01 33.06 -29.63
N ILE A 148 42.37 34.30 -29.29
CA ILE A 148 42.92 35.26 -30.25
C ILE A 148 44.18 34.68 -30.90
N LEU A 149 45.12 34.16 -30.11
CA LEU A 149 46.35 33.56 -30.63
C LEU A 149 46.06 32.35 -31.54
N HIS A 150 45.16 31.47 -31.13
CA HIS A 150 44.72 30.36 -31.97
C HIS A 150 44.08 30.82 -33.29
N THR A 151 43.26 31.88 -33.25
CA THR A 151 42.62 32.45 -34.44
C THR A 151 43.66 33.04 -35.40
N ILE A 152 44.68 33.73 -34.88
CA ILE A 152 45.79 34.25 -35.66
C ILE A 152 46.57 33.10 -36.32
N GLU A 153 46.82 32.02 -35.59
CA GLU A 153 47.52 30.83 -36.10
C GLU A 153 46.72 30.10 -37.19
N LEU A 154 45.41 29.97 -36.99
CA LEU A 154 44.48 29.40 -37.97
C LEU A 154 44.45 30.24 -39.26
N TRP A 155 44.43 31.57 -39.15
CA TRP A 155 44.53 32.44 -40.32
C TRP A 155 45.90 32.34 -41.01
N LYS A 156 46.98 32.18 -40.26
CA LYS A 156 48.33 31.98 -40.81
C LYS A 156 48.44 30.71 -41.64
N ASN A 157 47.82 29.63 -41.18
CA ASN A 157 47.92 28.31 -41.81
C ASN A 157 46.92 28.12 -42.95
N ASP A 158 45.63 28.42 -42.70
CA ASP A 158 44.52 28.02 -43.58
C ASP A 158 43.91 29.20 -44.35
N TYR A 159 44.08 30.45 -43.89
CA TYR A 159 43.45 31.65 -44.49
C TYR A 159 44.44 32.79 -44.71
N LYS A 160 45.44 32.53 -45.56
CA LYS A 160 46.60 33.41 -45.78
C LYS A 160 46.23 34.83 -46.20
N ASP A 161 45.18 35.02 -46.99
CA ASP A 161 44.74 36.36 -47.42
C ASP A 161 44.23 37.22 -46.25
N THR A 162 43.52 36.61 -45.30
CA THR A 162 43.06 37.27 -44.08
C THR A 162 44.25 37.59 -43.16
N TYR A 163 45.22 36.67 -43.09
CA TYR A 163 46.46 36.90 -42.34
C TYR A 163 47.32 38.04 -42.92
N PHE A 164 47.44 38.15 -44.25
CA PHE A 164 48.12 39.30 -44.88
C PHE A 164 47.40 40.63 -44.63
N LYS A 165 46.07 40.63 -44.63
CA LYS A 165 45.29 41.83 -44.26
C LYS A 165 45.47 42.18 -42.77
N LEU A 166 45.56 41.18 -41.90
CA LEU A 166 45.88 41.39 -40.48
C LEU A 166 47.27 42.04 -40.32
N ILE A 167 48.30 41.54 -41.02
CA ILE A 167 49.65 42.16 -41.01
C ILE A 167 49.57 43.62 -41.42
N ASN A 168 48.87 43.95 -42.52
CA ASN A 168 48.74 45.33 -42.98
C ASN A 168 48.03 46.23 -41.96
N LEU A 169 47.01 45.71 -41.27
CA LEU A 169 46.32 46.44 -40.19
C LEU A 169 47.23 46.63 -38.96
N CYS A 170 48.07 45.65 -38.62
CA CYS A 170 49.08 45.79 -37.55
C CYS A 170 50.08 46.91 -37.89
N THR A 171 50.58 46.96 -39.13
CA THR A 171 51.50 48.02 -39.57
C THR A 171 50.84 49.41 -39.48
N SER A 172 49.53 49.50 -39.78
CA SER A 172 48.78 50.76 -39.65
C SER A 172 48.55 51.19 -38.20
N PHE A 173 48.57 50.23 -37.26
CA PHE A 173 48.52 50.46 -35.81
C PHE A 173 49.90 50.74 -35.19
N GLY A 174 50.99 50.58 -35.97
CA GLY A 174 52.35 50.89 -35.55
C GLY A 174 53.05 49.76 -34.79
N CYS A 175 52.61 48.51 -34.91
CA CYS A 175 53.26 47.33 -34.34
C CYS A 175 53.52 46.27 -35.41
N THR A 176 54.50 45.39 -35.17
CA THR A 176 54.67 44.18 -35.99
C THR A 176 53.67 43.09 -35.58
N ILE A 177 53.48 42.09 -36.43
CA ILE A 177 52.63 40.94 -36.08
C ILE A 177 53.25 40.13 -34.94
N GLU A 178 54.57 40.06 -34.84
CA GLU A 178 55.28 39.44 -33.73
C GLU A 178 55.04 40.19 -32.41
N GLU A 179 55.09 41.53 -32.41
CA GLU A 179 54.80 42.36 -31.23
C GLU A 179 53.33 42.25 -30.78
N LEU A 180 52.40 42.13 -31.73
CA LEU A 180 50.99 41.89 -31.43
C LEU A 180 50.81 40.52 -30.74
N ILE A 181 51.44 39.47 -31.28
CA ILE A 181 51.39 38.12 -30.71
C ILE A 181 52.03 38.10 -29.31
N GLU A 182 53.18 38.73 -29.12
CA GLU A 182 53.86 38.80 -27.83
C GLU A 182 53.03 39.59 -26.79
N GLY A 183 52.44 40.73 -27.18
CA GLY A 183 51.57 41.54 -26.34
C GLY A 183 50.30 40.79 -25.90
N ILE A 184 49.70 40.01 -26.81
CA ILE A 184 48.54 39.16 -26.48
C ILE A 184 48.95 37.98 -25.58
N THR A 185 50.14 37.42 -25.79
CA THR A 185 50.68 36.32 -24.96
C THR A 185 50.91 36.75 -23.51
N ILE A 186 51.34 37.99 -23.28
CA ILE A 186 51.54 38.58 -21.95
C ILE A 186 50.24 39.20 -21.39
N ASN A 187 49.10 39.01 -22.08
CA ASN A 187 47.78 39.46 -21.65
C ASN A 187 47.62 40.99 -21.57
N ASP A 188 48.35 41.76 -22.40
CA ASP A 188 48.23 43.23 -22.44
C ASP A 188 46.89 43.64 -23.08
N GLU A 189 46.06 44.31 -22.27
CA GLU A 189 44.70 44.73 -22.64
C GLU A 189 44.65 45.63 -23.88
N ARG A 190 45.70 46.42 -24.14
CA ARG A 190 45.72 47.32 -25.31
C ARG A 190 45.72 46.53 -26.61
N PHE A 191 46.52 45.47 -26.68
CA PHE A 191 46.62 44.62 -27.86
C PHE A 191 45.38 43.75 -28.05
N ILE A 192 44.77 43.25 -26.96
CA ILE A 192 43.52 42.47 -27.01
C ILE A 192 42.36 43.32 -27.53
N VAL A 193 42.19 44.54 -27.00
CA VAL A 193 41.12 45.46 -27.44
C VAL A 193 41.29 45.84 -28.90
N GLU A 194 42.52 46.12 -29.32
CA GLU A 194 42.77 46.50 -30.71
C GLU A 194 42.58 45.32 -31.67
N PHE A 195 43.02 44.12 -31.32
CA PHE A 195 42.73 42.91 -32.10
C PHE A 195 41.23 42.71 -32.29
N LYS A 196 40.41 42.88 -31.24
CA LYS A 196 38.94 42.75 -31.34
C LYS A 196 38.32 43.75 -32.33
N LYS A 197 38.88 44.96 -32.45
CA LYS A 197 38.46 45.93 -33.48
C LYS A 197 38.90 45.49 -34.87
N MET A 198 40.17 45.07 -35.03
CA MET A 198 40.69 44.58 -36.30
C MET A 198 39.92 43.35 -36.80
N TYR A 199 39.52 42.46 -35.89
CA TYR A 199 38.75 41.26 -36.18
C TYR A 199 37.46 41.59 -36.93
N GLY A 200 36.69 42.58 -36.47
CA GLY A 200 35.45 43.00 -37.14
C GLY A 200 35.71 43.51 -38.56
N THR A 201 36.79 44.24 -38.79
CA THR A 201 37.17 44.70 -40.14
C THR A 201 37.60 43.54 -41.05
N LEU A 202 38.27 42.54 -40.50
CA LEU A 202 38.77 41.36 -41.23
C LEU A 202 37.67 40.35 -41.56
N THR A 203 36.56 40.35 -40.80
CA THR A 203 35.46 39.39 -40.89
C THR A 203 34.14 40.03 -41.34
N SER A 204 34.21 41.11 -42.13
CA SER A 204 33.04 41.80 -42.71
C SER A 204 32.00 42.26 -41.67
N GLY A 205 32.46 42.70 -40.50
CA GLY A 205 31.63 43.26 -39.44
C GLY A 205 31.20 42.27 -38.34
N ALA A 206 31.71 41.03 -38.34
CA ALA A 206 31.40 40.10 -37.26
C ALA A 206 31.99 40.57 -35.92
N THR A 207 31.23 40.40 -34.83
CA THR A 207 31.71 40.70 -33.48
C THR A 207 32.54 39.53 -32.98
N TYR A 208 33.67 39.82 -32.34
CA TYR A 208 34.51 38.79 -31.74
C TYR A 208 33.80 38.17 -30.53
N ILE A 209 33.41 36.90 -30.64
CA ILE A 209 32.85 36.11 -29.54
C ILE A 209 33.94 35.18 -29.03
N SER A 210 34.27 35.31 -27.73
CA SER A 210 35.21 34.39 -27.11
C SER A 210 34.50 33.09 -26.70
N GLU A 211 34.86 31.99 -27.35
CA GLU A 211 34.57 30.61 -26.97
C GLU A 211 35.64 30.11 -25.97
N SER A 212 35.96 30.93 -24.97
CA SER A 212 36.86 30.53 -23.90
C SER A 212 36.29 29.27 -23.20
N LYS A 213 37.12 28.25 -22.96
CA LYS A 213 36.75 27.07 -22.14
C LYS A 213 36.47 27.40 -20.66
N ALA A 214 36.66 28.65 -20.23
CA ALA A 214 36.40 29.09 -18.87
C ALA A 214 34.90 28.99 -18.52
N SER A 215 34.60 28.41 -17.35
CA SER A 215 33.23 28.27 -16.87
C SER A 215 32.57 29.62 -16.58
N PHE A 216 31.24 29.64 -16.52
CA PHE A 216 30.45 30.85 -16.25
C PHE A 216 30.93 31.59 -14.99
N VAL A 217 31.13 30.87 -13.89
CA VAL A 217 31.59 31.47 -12.62
C VAL A 217 33.01 32.00 -12.70
N GLU A 218 33.92 31.36 -13.44
CA GLU A 218 35.28 31.89 -13.62
C GLU A 218 35.29 33.24 -14.34
N LYS A 219 34.37 33.44 -15.30
CA LYS A 219 34.21 34.73 -15.99
C LYS A 219 33.70 35.81 -15.03
N ILE A 220 32.67 35.50 -14.24
CA ILE A 220 32.12 36.43 -13.23
C ILE A 220 33.15 36.72 -12.12
N GLN A 221 33.92 35.73 -11.71
CA GLN A 221 34.99 35.88 -10.72
C GLN A 221 36.11 36.79 -11.23
N HIS A 222 36.48 36.69 -12.51
CA HIS A 222 37.47 37.59 -13.10
C HIS A 222 36.97 39.05 -13.12
N LEU A 223 35.72 39.27 -13.54
CA LEU A 223 35.10 40.61 -13.57
C LEU A 223 34.99 41.22 -12.16
N THR A 224 34.51 40.45 -11.19
CA THR A 224 34.37 40.92 -9.79
C THR A 224 35.73 41.19 -9.15
N ASN A 225 36.77 40.40 -9.45
CA ASN A 225 38.14 40.69 -9.01
C ASN A 225 38.64 42.03 -9.58
N GLN A 226 38.45 42.30 -10.87
CA GLN A 226 38.83 43.59 -11.46
C GLN A 226 38.03 44.77 -10.87
N LEU A 227 36.73 44.59 -10.58
CA LEU A 227 35.89 45.60 -9.94
C LEU A 227 36.27 45.84 -8.46
N SER A 228 36.74 44.80 -7.76
CA SER A 228 37.16 44.91 -6.36
C SER A 228 38.31 45.89 -6.17
N ILE A 229 39.26 45.93 -7.12
CA ILE A 229 40.40 46.87 -7.12
C ILE A 229 39.89 48.33 -7.17
N LYS A 230 38.76 48.57 -7.85
CA LYS A 230 38.12 49.88 -7.96
C LYS A 230 37.10 50.16 -6.83
N LYS A 231 37.00 49.30 -5.82
CA LYS A 231 35.97 49.32 -4.75
C LYS A 231 34.53 49.33 -5.28
N MET A 232 34.30 48.60 -6.37
CA MET A 232 33.00 48.46 -7.01
C MET A 232 32.47 47.03 -6.86
N GLY A 233 31.15 46.91 -6.81
CA GLY A 233 30.44 45.63 -6.73
C GLY A 233 29.24 45.58 -7.66
N LEU A 234 28.77 44.37 -7.97
CA LEU A 234 27.62 44.13 -8.84
C LEU A 234 26.43 43.68 -8.01
N PHE A 235 25.28 44.34 -8.17
CA PHE A 235 24.03 43.89 -7.58
C PHE A 235 23.05 43.49 -8.69
N ILE A 236 22.87 42.19 -8.90
CA ILE A 236 22.07 41.63 -9.99
C ILE A 236 20.65 41.40 -9.51
N ILE A 237 19.69 42.02 -10.19
CA ILE A 237 18.26 41.91 -9.90
C ILE A 237 17.58 41.29 -11.11
N TYR A 238 17.07 40.08 -10.93
CA TYR A 238 16.34 39.35 -11.97
C TYR A 238 14.85 39.35 -11.62
N ASP A 239 14.09 40.24 -12.26
CA ASP A 239 12.64 40.29 -12.15
C ASP A 239 11.96 39.31 -13.13
N GLU A 240 10.80 38.79 -12.73
CA GLU A 240 10.10 37.70 -13.43
C GLU A 240 10.97 36.45 -13.68
N PHE A 241 11.87 36.10 -12.74
CA PHE A 241 12.76 34.94 -12.85
C PHE A 241 11.98 33.62 -13.04
N GLY A 242 10.74 33.55 -12.53
CA GLY A 242 9.85 32.41 -12.76
C GLY A 242 9.52 32.16 -14.24
N ARG A 243 9.43 33.21 -15.07
CA ARG A 243 9.19 33.07 -16.52
C ARG A 243 10.42 32.51 -17.24
N PHE A 244 11.62 32.89 -16.80
CA PHE A 244 12.86 32.29 -17.30
C PHE A 244 12.87 30.78 -17.04
N LEU A 245 12.56 30.35 -15.81
CA LEU A 245 12.50 28.92 -15.45
C LEU A 245 11.46 28.14 -16.27
N GLN A 246 10.33 28.77 -16.61
CA GLN A 246 9.32 28.15 -17.47
C GLN A 246 9.75 28.00 -18.93
N GLY A 247 10.70 28.82 -19.40
CA GLY A 247 11.20 28.84 -20.77
C GLY A 247 12.52 28.10 -21.01
N VAL A 248 13.04 27.35 -20.03
CA VAL A 248 14.31 26.61 -20.16
C VAL A 248 14.13 25.40 -21.08
N ASN A 249 14.96 25.30 -22.12
CA ASN A 249 14.97 24.14 -23.02
C ASN A 249 15.41 22.85 -22.30
N GLN A 250 14.75 21.73 -22.60
CA GLN A 250 14.99 20.44 -21.93
C GLN A 250 16.45 19.97 -21.96
N SER A 251 17.18 20.21 -23.05
CA SER A 251 18.59 19.82 -23.20
C SER A 251 19.55 20.61 -22.31
N LEU A 252 19.13 21.77 -21.79
CA LEU A 252 19.98 22.70 -21.03
C LEU A 252 19.60 22.79 -19.54
N ILE A 253 18.59 22.04 -19.09
CA ILE A 253 18.07 22.10 -17.72
C ILE A 253 19.18 21.85 -16.69
N PHE A 254 19.92 20.74 -16.83
CA PHE A 254 20.95 20.37 -15.86
C PHE A 254 22.07 21.43 -15.78
N GLN A 255 22.55 21.88 -16.94
CA GLN A 255 23.57 22.94 -17.01
C GLN A 255 23.07 24.25 -16.38
N THR A 256 21.82 24.65 -16.68
CA THR A 256 21.22 25.88 -16.15
C THR A 256 21.08 25.82 -14.62
N MET A 257 20.65 24.68 -14.07
CA MET A 257 20.56 24.49 -12.62
C MET A 257 21.95 24.51 -11.95
N GLN A 258 22.96 23.93 -12.61
CA GLN A 258 24.34 23.98 -12.13
C GLN A 258 24.87 25.42 -12.14
N ASP A 259 24.69 26.17 -13.23
CA ASP A 259 25.11 27.57 -13.36
C ASP A 259 24.46 28.47 -12.29
N LEU A 260 23.18 28.21 -11.97
CA LEU A 260 22.44 28.89 -10.90
C LEU A 260 22.99 28.57 -9.50
N GLN A 261 23.34 27.31 -9.23
CA GLN A 261 23.97 26.91 -7.97
C GLN A 261 25.33 27.58 -7.82
N ASP A 262 26.15 27.52 -8.88
CA ASP A 262 27.53 28.00 -8.84
C ASP A 262 27.60 29.54 -8.67
N ILE A 263 26.71 30.30 -9.34
CA ILE A 263 26.68 31.77 -9.17
C ILE A 263 26.16 32.17 -7.77
N ALA A 264 25.17 31.45 -7.22
CA ALA A 264 24.67 31.72 -5.88
C ALA A 264 25.74 31.45 -4.82
N GLU A 265 26.44 30.32 -4.92
CA GLU A 265 27.58 30.02 -4.05
C GLU A 265 28.69 31.06 -4.20
N PHE A 266 28.97 31.51 -5.43
CA PHE A 266 29.95 32.57 -5.67
C PHE A 266 29.54 33.90 -5.05
N ALA A 267 28.27 34.31 -5.15
CA ALA A 267 27.78 35.53 -4.51
C ALA A 267 27.92 35.45 -2.99
N ASN A 268 27.57 34.32 -2.37
CA ASN A 268 27.63 34.14 -0.92
C ASN A 268 29.06 34.15 -0.35
N ARG A 269 30.08 33.82 -1.16
CA ARG A 269 31.50 33.92 -0.77
C ARG A 269 32.19 35.21 -1.19
N SER A 270 31.54 36.04 -2.02
CA SER A 270 32.13 37.25 -2.60
C SER A 270 31.63 38.51 -1.91
N SER A 271 32.54 39.41 -1.53
CA SER A 271 32.17 40.65 -0.85
C SER A 271 31.64 41.75 -1.78
N ASN A 272 31.65 41.55 -3.09
CA ASN A 272 31.26 42.57 -4.08
C ASN A 272 30.34 42.02 -5.18
N LEU A 273 29.57 40.96 -4.88
CA LEU A 273 28.51 40.43 -5.73
C LEU A 273 27.28 40.13 -4.88
N GLY A 274 26.13 40.68 -5.26
CA GLY A 274 24.83 40.40 -4.65
C GLY A 274 23.80 39.99 -5.69
N LEU A 275 22.89 39.09 -5.33
CA LEU A 275 21.83 38.58 -6.20
C LEU A 275 20.46 38.77 -5.54
N LEU A 276 19.48 39.23 -6.34
CA LEU A 276 18.07 39.27 -5.97
C LEU A 276 17.23 38.71 -7.12
N PHE A 277 16.66 37.52 -6.94
CA PHE A 277 15.76 36.92 -7.93
C PHE A 277 14.31 37.01 -7.44
N ILE A 278 13.38 37.35 -8.33
CA ILE A 278 11.98 37.60 -8.00
C ILE A 278 11.08 36.60 -8.74
N THR A 279 10.22 35.88 -8.00
CA THR A 279 9.32 34.85 -8.53
C THR A 279 7.89 34.97 -8.00
N HIS A 280 6.93 34.37 -8.72
CA HIS A 280 5.51 34.37 -8.32
C HIS A 280 5.21 33.33 -7.25
N THR A 281 5.93 32.22 -7.31
CA THR A 281 5.79 31.07 -6.44
C THR A 281 7.18 30.58 -6.04
N GLY A 282 7.26 29.72 -5.02
CA GLY A 282 8.54 29.13 -4.63
C GLY A 282 9.12 28.29 -5.77
N LEU A 283 10.45 28.14 -5.82
CA LEU A 283 11.12 27.49 -6.97
C LEU A 283 10.62 26.06 -7.20
N ARG A 284 10.26 25.35 -6.13
CA ARG A 284 9.69 23.99 -6.16
C ARG A 284 8.39 23.88 -6.97
N GLN A 285 7.58 24.93 -7.02
CA GLN A 285 6.27 24.88 -7.68
C GLN A 285 6.38 24.97 -9.21
N TYR A 286 7.57 25.25 -9.74
CA TYR A 286 7.84 25.21 -11.17
C TYR A 286 8.17 23.80 -11.69
N SER A 287 8.08 22.75 -10.86
CA SER A 287 8.35 21.34 -11.22
C SER A 287 7.15 20.60 -11.84
N THR A 288 6.13 21.29 -12.36
CA THR A 288 4.89 20.68 -12.88
C THR A 288 5.15 19.81 -14.12
N GLU A 289 4.25 18.86 -14.41
CA GLU A 289 4.36 17.82 -15.46
C GLU A 289 4.71 18.35 -16.87
N SER A 290 4.47 19.64 -17.15
CA SER A 290 4.76 20.28 -18.43
C SER A 290 6.25 20.62 -18.66
N ASN A 291 7.07 20.76 -17.60
CA ASN A 291 8.41 21.39 -17.71
C ASN A 291 9.62 20.48 -17.43
N ASN A 292 9.45 19.17 -17.15
CA ASN A 292 10.56 18.21 -16.90
C ASN A 292 11.65 18.70 -15.92
N LEU A 293 11.35 19.68 -15.05
CA LEU A 293 12.26 20.20 -14.04
C LEU A 293 12.18 19.30 -12.79
N SER A 294 13.30 18.69 -12.40
CA SER A 294 13.36 17.88 -11.17
C SER A 294 13.16 18.76 -9.94
N LYS A 295 12.20 18.36 -9.10
CA LYS A 295 11.93 19.00 -7.80
C LYS A 295 13.18 19.02 -6.90
N GLU A 296 14.02 18.00 -6.98
CA GLU A 296 15.25 17.88 -6.19
C GLU A 296 16.31 18.91 -6.62
N GLU A 297 16.47 19.15 -7.93
CA GLU A 297 17.44 20.13 -8.45
C GLU A 297 17.04 21.58 -8.13
N LEU A 298 15.75 21.90 -8.25
CA LEU A 298 15.21 23.20 -7.85
C LEU A 298 15.34 23.44 -6.33
N GLU A 299 15.15 22.40 -5.52
CA GLU A 299 15.37 22.48 -4.08
C GLU A 299 16.85 22.73 -3.72
N ARG A 300 17.80 22.14 -4.46
CA ARG A 300 19.23 22.39 -4.28
C ARG A 300 19.59 23.83 -4.60
N VAL A 301 19.02 24.42 -5.65
CA VAL A 301 19.21 25.84 -5.98
C VAL A 301 18.60 26.72 -4.87
N GLU A 302 17.33 26.49 -4.51
CA GLU A 302 16.59 27.30 -3.55
C GLU A 302 17.28 27.41 -2.18
N LYS A 303 17.89 26.33 -1.68
CA LYS A 303 18.62 26.31 -0.39
C LYS A 303 19.83 27.26 -0.32
N ARG A 304 20.35 27.71 -1.46
CA ARG A 304 21.48 28.65 -1.53
C ARG A 304 21.03 30.11 -1.50
N PHE A 305 19.75 30.35 -1.74
CA PHE A 305 19.15 31.67 -1.63
C PHE A 305 18.46 31.83 -0.28
N GLU A 306 18.58 33.01 0.31
CA GLU A 306 17.73 33.41 1.42
C GLU A 306 16.36 33.82 0.86
N SER A 307 15.33 33.04 1.22
CA SER A 307 13.97 33.23 0.67
C SER A 307 13.15 34.22 1.50
N HIS A 308 12.65 35.25 0.85
CA HIS A 308 11.76 36.27 1.40
C HIS A 308 10.36 36.10 0.80
N ARG A 309 9.33 35.95 1.64
CA ARG A 309 7.95 35.82 1.17
C ARG A 309 7.18 37.12 1.39
N LEU A 310 6.55 37.60 0.32
CA LEU A 310 5.61 38.72 0.36
C LEU A 310 4.22 38.18 0.06
N ASP A 311 3.39 38.13 1.10
CA ASP A 311 1.97 37.86 0.94
C ASP A 311 1.27 39.11 0.41
N SER A 312 0.23 38.92 -0.42
CA SER A 312 -0.62 40.03 -0.87
C SER A 312 -1.48 40.49 0.30
N ASP A 313 -1.06 41.55 1.00
CA ASP A 313 -1.84 42.11 2.09
C ASP A 313 -3.12 42.80 1.55
N PRO A 314 -4.34 42.27 1.82
CA PRO A 314 -5.59 42.92 1.43
C PRO A 314 -5.74 44.30 2.09
N SER A 315 -5.10 44.53 3.24
CA SER A 315 -5.10 45.83 3.93
C SER A 315 -4.47 46.93 3.07
N LEU A 316 -3.47 46.59 2.26
CA LEU A 316 -2.83 47.52 1.33
C LEU A 316 -3.82 47.99 0.24
N PHE A 317 -4.69 47.10 -0.24
CA PHE A 317 -5.76 47.43 -1.20
C PHE A 317 -6.78 48.38 -0.60
N TYR A 318 -7.25 48.12 0.62
CA TYR A 318 -8.19 48.98 1.33
C TYR A 318 -7.59 50.37 1.64
N ARG A 319 -6.33 50.41 2.06
CA ARG A 319 -5.57 51.66 2.29
C ARG A 319 -5.32 52.45 1.00
N THR A 320 -5.12 51.77 -0.12
CA THR A 320 -4.96 52.38 -1.44
C THR A 320 -6.28 52.94 -1.97
N ALA A 321 -7.38 52.18 -1.84
CA ALA A 321 -8.73 52.65 -2.14
C ALA A 321 -9.06 53.93 -1.35
N PHE A 322 -8.69 53.96 -0.08
CA PHE A 322 -8.82 55.14 0.78
C PHE A 322 -8.02 56.35 0.26
N LYS A 323 -6.73 56.19 -0.07
CA LYS A 323 -5.88 57.29 -0.58
C LYS A 323 -6.41 57.87 -1.89
N ILE A 324 -6.98 57.02 -2.76
CA ILE A 324 -7.62 57.45 -4.01
C ILE A 324 -8.88 58.27 -3.71
N LEU A 325 -9.71 57.82 -2.76
CA LEU A 325 -10.92 58.54 -2.35
C LEU A 325 -10.59 59.86 -1.61
N GLU A 326 -9.49 59.93 -0.86
CA GLU A 326 -9.02 61.14 -0.15
C GLU A 326 -8.50 62.21 -1.12
N ILE A 327 -7.79 61.82 -2.18
CA ILE A 327 -7.31 62.75 -3.24
C ILE A 327 -8.47 63.40 -4.00
N VAL A 328 -9.65 62.77 -4.01
CA VAL A 328 -10.84 63.24 -4.73
C VAL A 328 -11.75 64.12 -3.86
N LYS A 329 -11.71 64.01 -2.52
CA LYS A 329 -12.62 64.66 -1.58
C LYS A 329 -12.07 65.96 -0.94
N GLU A 330 -11.48 66.87 -1.70
CA GLU A 330 -11.04 68.17 -1.14
C GLU A 330 -12.20 69.12 -0.76
N ASP A 331 -13.49 68.83 -1.05
CA ASP A 331 -14.56 69.85 -0.88
C ASP A 331 -15.96 69.42 -0.35
N ASN A 332 -16.23 68.19 0.11
CA ASN A 332 -17.61 67.82 0.57
C ASN A 332 -17.69 67.26 2.01
N ALA A 333 -18.51 67.92 2.84
CA ALA A 333 -18.85 67.52 4.21
C ALA A 333 -19.64 66.20 4.28
N PRO A 334 -19.53 65.42 5.39
CA PRO A 334 -20.27 64.16 5.56
C PRO A 334 -21.79 64.38 5.54
N ASN A 335 -22.51 63.55 4.78
CA ASN A 335 -23.95 63.62 4.60
C ASN A 335 -24.67 63.24 5.91
N LEU A 336 -25.38 64.20 6.53
CA LEU A 336 -26.08 64.05 7.82
C LEU A 336 -27.08 62.87 7.86
N PHE A 337 -27.59 62.42 6.71
CA PHE A 337 -28.57 61.34 6.58
C PHE A 337 -28.05 59.95 7.02
N LEU A 338 -26.76 59.66 6.78
CA LEU A 338 -26.18 58.33 7.02
C LEU A 338 -25.66 58.13 8.44
N LEU A 339 -25.54 59.21 9.23
CA LEU A 339 -24.99 59.17 10.60
C LEU A 339 -25.81 58.27 11.55
N ASN A 340 -27.13 58.19 11.36
CA ASN A 340 -28.02 57.37 12.20
C ASN A 340 -27.87 55.85 11.93
N ASP A 341 -27.41 55.46 10.74
CA ASP A 341 -27.22 54.04 10.38
C ASP A 341 -25.83 53.51 10.79
N ILE A 342 -24.86 54.40 11.03
CA ILE A 342 -23.47 54.04 11.37
C ILE A 342 -23.40 53.22 12.65
N GLU A 343 -24.18 53.54 13.69
CA GLU A 343 -24.14 52.78 14.96
C GLU A 343 -24.60 51.33 14.78
N LYS A 344 -25.64 51.12 13.96
CA LYS A 344 -26.14 49.78 13.64
C LYS A 344 -25.12 49.00 12.81
N ILE A 345 -24.59 49.60 11.75
CA ILE A 345 -23.56 48.98 10.89
C ILE A 345 -22.29 48.67 11.68
N LYS A 346 -21.89 49.53 12.63
CA LYS A 346 -20.74 49.30 13.53
C LYS A 346 -20.91 48.04 14.39
N SER A 347 -22.12 47.73 14.84
CA SER A 347 -22.40 46.48 15.56
C SER A 347 -22.28 45.25 14.64
N ASP A 348 -22.77 45.35 13.41
CA ASP A 348 -22.73 44.28 12.42
C ASP A 348 -21.31 44.01 11.88
N LEU A 349 -20.47 45.05 11.75
CA LEU A 349 -19.05 44.91 11.40
C LEU A 349 -18.30 43.98 12.35
N LYS A 350 -18.58 44.11 13.66
CA LYS A 350 -18.00 43.23 14.68
C LYS A 350 -18.60 41.83 14.61
N LYS A 351 -19.93 41.73 14.47
CA LYS A 351 -20.65 40.45 14.36
C LYS A 351 -20.13 39.58 13.21
N TYR A 352 -19.84 40.18 12.05
CA TYR A 352 -19.40 39.46 10.84
C TYR A 352 -17.89 39.50 10.60
N SER A 353 -17.12 40.20 11.44
CA SER A 353 -15.66 40.29 11.35
C SER A 353 -15.16 40.61 9.93
N LEU A 354 -15.75 41.63 9.29
CA LEU A 354 -15.50 41.90 7.86
C LEU A 354 -14.04 42.24 7.53
N PHE A 355 -13.32 42.85 8.49
CA PHE A 355 -11.93 43.28 8.36
C PHE A 355 -11.10 42.78 9.56
N PRO A 356 -10.71 41.49 9.59
CA PRO A 356 -9.98 40.91 10.72
C PRO A 356 -8.54 41.42 10.82
N ASP A 357 -7.96 41.89 9.71
CA ASP A 357 -6.55 42.28 9.59
C ASP A 357 -6.29 43.77 9.91
N MET A 358 -7.30 44.49 10.42
CA MET A 358 -7.20 45.92 10.77
C MET A 358 -7.62 46.18 12.21
N GLU A 359 -7.05 47.20 12.83
CA GLU A 359 -7.49 47.65 14.13
C GLU A 359 -8.91 48.25 14.08
N VAL A 360 -9.69 48.07 15.14
CA VAL A 360 -11.10 48.53 15.20
C VAL A 360 -11.21 50.05 15.02
N SER A 361 -10.29 50.82 15.60
CA SER A 361 -10.19 52.28 15.41
C SER A 361 -9.89 52.67 13.96
N GLU A 362 -9.16 51.82 13.25
CA GLU A 362 -8.82 52.03 11.84
C GLU A 362 -10.05 51.78 10.95
N VAL A 363 -10.76 50.68 11.17
CA VAL A 363 -11.99 50.36 10.44
C VAL A 363 -13.07 51.44 10.66
N GLU A 364 -13.23 51.90 11.90
CA GLU A 364 -14.21 52.95 12.22
C GLU A 364 -13.87 54.29 11.55
N ASN A 365 -12.63 54.75 11.65
CA ASN A 365 -12.24 56.05 11.08
C ASN A 365 -12.10 56.03 9.55
N PHE A 366 -11.53 54.97 8.97
CA PHE A 366 -11.21 54.94 7.54
C PHE A 366 -12.31 54.33 6.70
N ILE A 367 -12.95 53.25 7.16
CA ILE A 367 -13.93 52.50 6.34
C ILE A 367 -15.36 53.02 6.58
N LEU A 368 -15.77 53.22 7.83
CA LEU A 368 -17.15 53.65 8.15
C LEU A 368 -17.39 55.14 7.91
N GLU A 369 -16.49 56.02 8.34
CA GLU A 369 -16.71 57.47 8.26
C GLU A 369 -16.29 58.05 6.91
N LYS A 370 -15.14 57.63 6.36
CA LYS A 370 -14.54 58.28 5.19
C LYS A 370 -14.93 57.67 3.83
N CYS A 371 -15.33 56.40 3.77
CA CYS A 371 -15.74 55.74 2.52
C CYS A 371 -17.24 55.84 2.20
N GLN A 372 -17.99 56.68 2.93
CA GLN A 372 -19.39 56.96 2.61
C GLN A 372 -19.52 57.58 1.20
N PRO A 373 -20.58 57.23 0.44
CA PRO A 373 -21.73 56.36 0.78
C PRO A 373 -21.56 54.85 0.43
N ILE A 374 -20.35 54.28 0.36
CA ILE A 374 -20.16 52.86 0.00
C ILE A 374 -20.33 51.95 1.23
N HIS A 375 -21.20 50.93 1.14
CA HIS A 375 -21.43 50.01 2.26
C HIS A 375 -20.15 49.20 2.60
N PRO A 376 -19.81 48.96 3.89
CA PRO A 376 -18.55 48.30 4.25
C PRO A 376 -18.37 46.89 3.67
N LEU A 377 -19.46 46.12 3.50
CA LEU A 377 -19.41 44.82 2.83
C LEU A 377 -19.01 44.95 1.36
N THR A 378 -19.47 46.00 0.68
CA THR A 378 -19.08 46.31 -0.71
C THR A 378 -17.58 46.58 -0.78
N ILE A 379 -17.05 47.39 0.14
CA ILE A 379 -15.62 47.67 0.24
C ILE A 379 -14.83 46.38 0.44
N ARG A 380 -15.29 45.50 1.34
CA ARG A 380 -14.66 44.20 1.59
C ARG A 380 -14.63 43.31 0.34
N LEU A 381 -15.75 43.20 -0.38
CA LEU A 381 -15.87 42.31 -1.54
C LEU A 381 -15.16 42.84 -2.79
N LEU A 382 -14.99 44.15 -2.93
CA LEU A 382 -14.49 44.76 -4.17
C LEU A 382 -13.07 44.28 -4.57
N PRO A 383 -12.04 44.21 -3.69
CA PRO A 383 -10.74 43.65 -4.06
C PRO A 383 -10.79 42.16 -4.40
N ILE A 384 -11.62 41.39 -3.67
CA ILE A 384 -11.78 39.95 -3.89
C ILE A 384 -12.34 39.71 -5.29
N LEU A 385 -13.43 40.39 -5.63
CA LEU A 385 -14.06 40.32 -6.94
C LEU A 385 -13.18 40.91 -8.05
N SER A 386 -12.43 42.00 -7.79
CA SER A 386 -11.50 42.57 -8.79
C SER A 386 -10.35 41.61 -9.13
N ASN A 387 -9.87 40.84 -8.17
CA ASN A 387 -8.84 39.83 -8.42
C ASN A 387 -9.39 38.61 -9.18
N MET A 388 -10.67 38.25 -8.96
CA MET A 388 -11.28 37.07 -9.60
C MET A 388 -11.85 37.38 -10.98
N LEU A 389 -12.49 38.54 -11.15
CA LEU A 389 -13.26 38.91 -12.34
C LEU A 389 -12.60 40.03 -13.16
N GLY A 390 -11.59 40.71 -12.63
CA GLY A 390 -10.96 41.89 -13.22
C GLY A 390 -9.44 41.80 -13.37
N GLN A 391 -8.80 42.94 -13.64
CA GLN A 391 -7.34 43.07 -13.71
C GLN A 391 -6.80 43.64 -12.39
N ASN A 392 -6.97 42.89 -11.29
CA ASN A 392 -6.54 43.22 -9.92
C ASN A 392 -6.71 44.70 -9.55
N ASP A 393 -5.61 45.48 -9.61
CA ASP A 393 -5.52 46.88 -9.20
C ASP A 393 -6.21 47.87 -10.16
N ARG A 394 -6.25 47.57 -11.46
CA ARG A 394 -6.79 48.49 -12.48
C ARG A 394 -8.31 48.60 -12.38
N THR A 395 -8.98 47.49 -12.07
CA THR A 395 -10.44 47.44 -11.94
C THR A 395 -10.92 48.19 -10.70
N LEU A 396 -10.21 48.04 -9.57
CA LEU A 396 -10.47 48.81 -8.35
C LEU A 396 -10.36 50.32 -8.58
N TYR A 397 -9.28 50.77 -9.23
CA TYR A 397 -9.07 52.19 -9.54
C TYR A 397 -10.17 52.71 -10.47
N THR A 398 -10.50 51.96 -11.51
CA THR A 398 -11.53 52.35 -12.48
C THR A 398 -12.89 52.50 -11.79
N PHE A 399 -13.28 51.53 -10.96
CA PHE A 399 -14.51 51.59 -10.15
C PHE A 399 -14.55 52.85 -9.28
N LEU A 400 -13.50 53.10 -8.49
CA LEU A 400 -13.46 54.24 -7.56
C LEU A 400 -13.44 55.59 -8.30
N SER A 401 -12.80 55.66 -9.48
CA SER A 401 -12.79 56.88 -10.31
C SER A 401 -14.12 57.14 -11.02
N GLN A 402 -14.86 56.09 -11.39
CA GLN A 402 -16.19 56.19 -12.02
C GLN A 402 -17.30 56.43 -11.01
N PHE A 403 -17.07 56.08 -9.74
CA PHE A 403 -18.03 56.28 -8.64
C PHE A 403 -18.36 57.77 -8.42
N ASP A 404 -17.49 58.68 -8.87
CA ASP A 404 -17.64 60.14 -8.74
C ASP A 404 -18.54 60.76 -9.82
N GLU A 405 -18.74 60.09 -10.97
CA GLU A 405 -19.48 60.68 -12.11
C GLU A 405 -21.01 60.46 -12.04
N ASN A 406 -21.49 59.56 -11.17
CA ASN A 406 -22.92 59.22 -11.04
C ASN A 406 -23.41 59.42 -9.60
N GLY A 407 -24.03 60.56 -9.32
CA GLY A 407 -24.51 60.95 -8.00
C GLY A 407 -25.39 59.92 -7.29
N LEU A 408 -24.96 59.52 -6.09
CA LEU A 408 -25.78 58.85 -5.08
C LEU A 408 -25.91 59.79 -3.88
N GLU A 409 -26.82 60.76 -4.01
CA GLU A 409 -27.03 61.78 -2.97
C GLU A 409 -27.91 61.29 -1.80
N THR A 410 -28.45 60.05 -1.81
CA THR A 410 -29.50 59.65 -0.83
C THR A 410 -29.50 58.21 -0.24
N ASP A 411 -28.62 57.26 -0.61
CA ASP A 411 -28.61 55.90 -0.01
C ASP A 411 -27.22 55.22 -0.09
N TRP A 412 -27.00 54.15 0.69
CA TRP A 412 -25.76 53.35 0.66
C TRP A 412 -25.61 52.56 -0.65
N TYR A 413 -24.37 52.44 -1.15
CA TYR A 413 -24.05 51.54 -2.24
C TYR A 413 -23.80 50.11 -1.71
N TYR A 414 -24.81 49.25 -1.82
CA TYR A 414 -24.84 47.89 -1.28
C TYR A 414 -24.10 46.88 -2.18
N ALA A 415 -23.77 45.73 -1.60
CA ALA A 415 -22.92 44.73 -2.24
C ALA A 415 -23.57 44.10 -3.49
N ASP A 416 -24.90 44.03 -3.58
CA ASP A 416 -25.59 43.50 -4.77
C ASP A 416 -25.39 44.35 -6.02
N GLN A 417 -25.12 45.65 -5.86
CA GLN A 417 -24.93 46.56 -6.97
C GLN A 417 -23.61 46.35 -7.71
N LEU A 418 -22.60 45.75 -7.05
CA LEU A 418 -21.37 45.30 -7.70
C LEU A 418 -21.64 44.31 -8.83
N PHE A 419 -22.73 43.54 -8.75
CA PHE A 419 -23.12 42.60 -9.80
C PHE A 419 -23.33 43.33 -11.12
N ASN A 420 -24.01 44.48 -11.09
CA ASN A 420 -24.27 45.27 -12.29
C ASN A 420 -22.99 45.96 -12.82
N TYR A 421 -22.01 46.23 -11.95
CA TYR A 421 -20.73 46.79 -12.35
C TYR A 421 -19.86 45.77 -13.10
N PHE A 422 -19.70 44.57 -12.54
CA PHE A 422 -18.89 43.51 -13.15
C PHE A 422 -19.57 42.86 -14.35
N TYR A 423 -20.92 42.86 -14.38
CA TYR A 423 -21.69 42.28 -15.46
C TYR A 423 -22.73 43.28 -16.01
N PRO A 424 -22.27 44.34 -16.73
CA PRO A 424 -23.15 45.36 -17.27
C PRO A 424 -23.97 44.88 -18.49
N ASP A 425 -23.45 43.90 -19.25
CA ASP A 425 -24.06 43.38 -20.47
C ASP A 425 -24.69 42.00 -20.26
N GLU A 426 -25.97 41.84 -20.60
CA GLU A 426 -26.71 40.56 -20.43
C GLU A 426 -26.19 39.42 -21.33
N SER A 427 -25.49 39.75 -22.42
CA SER A 427 -24.86 38.75 -23.31
C SER A 427 -23.77 37.94 -22.60
N SER A 428 -23.11 38.53 -21.59
CA SER A 428 -22.08 37.87 -20.80
C SER A 428 -22.63 36.78 -19.88
N PHE A 429 -23.92 36.81 -19.54
CA PHE A 429 -24.55 35.87 -18.61
C PHE A 429 -24.62 34.43 -19.14
N TYR A 430 -24.58 34.25 -20.46
CA TYR A 430 -24.64 32.94 -21.10
C TYR A 430 -23.26 32.28 -21.27
N LEU A 431 -22.19 33.05 -21.11
CA LEU A 431 -20.80 32.58 -21.30
C LEU A 431 -20.12 32.16 -19.99
N ILE A 432 -20.70 32.50 -18.84
CA ILE A 432 -20.09 32.33 -17.51
C ILE A 432 -20.93 31.35 -16.69
N ASP A 433 -20.35 30.20 -16.36
CA ASP A 433 -21.04 29.13 -15.61
C ASP A 433 -21.42 29.55 -14.18
N ASP A 434 -20.62 30.39 -13.51
CA ASP A 434 -20.92 30.90 -12.17
C ASP A 434 -22.22 31.72 -12.09
N LEU A 435 -22.72 32.22 -13.23
CA LEU A 435 -23.97 32.96 -13.34
C LEU A 435 -25.19 32.07 -13.59
N LYS A 436 -25.02 30.73 -13.59
CA LYS A 436 -26.10 29.73 -13.82
C LYS A 436 -27.35 30.02 -12.99
N TYR A 437 -27.20 30.23 -11.68
CA TYR A 437 -28.34 30.42 -10.77
C TYR A 437 -29.05 31.74 -10.99
N TYR A 438 -28.32 32.82 -11.28
CA TYR A 438 -28.91 34.09 -11.64
C TYR A 438 -29.68 33.98 -12.97
N ARG A 439 -29.10 33.34 -13.98
CA ARG A 439 -29.75 33.06 -15.28
C ARG A 439 -31.04 32.24 -15.10
N LEU A 440 -31.00 31.20 -14.27
CA LEU A 440 -32.20 30.42 -13.93
C LEU A 440 -33.23 31.28 -13.21
N SER A 441 -32.84 32.20 -12.32
CA SER A 441 -33.78 33.10 -11.66
C SER A 441 -34.49 34.05 -12.62
N MET A 442 -33.85 34.41 -13.75
CA MET A 442 -34.44 35.29 -14.77
C MET A 442 -35.57 34.63 -15.57
N SER A 443 -35.62 33.28 -15.65
CA SER A 443 -36.73 32.59 -16.32
C SER A 443 -38.02 32.56 -15.50
N TYR A 444 -37.96 32.95 -14.22
CA TYR A 444 -39.10 33.03 -13.32
C TYR A 444 -39.51 34.50 -13.07
N GLN A 445 -40.80 34.73 -12.88
CA GLN A 445 -41.31 36.03 -12.43
C GLN A 445 -41.12 36.17 -10.92
N ILE A 446 -39.94 36.65 -10.51
CA ILE A 446 -39.59 36.87 -9.10
C ILE A 446 -39.61 38.35 -8.72
N THR A 447 -39.83 38.63 -7.42
CA THR A 447 -39.79 39.98 -6.85
C THR A 447 -38.42 40.68 -7.02
N ASN A 448 -38.40 42.01 -6.98
CA ASN A 448 -37.15 42.78 -7.10
C ASN A 448 -36.20 42.51 -5.93
N GLU A 449 -36.72 42.36 -4.73
CA GLU A 449 -35.95 41.96 -3.55
C GLU A 449 -35.34 40.56 -3.71
N ALA A 450 -36.08 39.59 -4.26
CA ALA A 450 -35.54 38.26 -4.58
C ALA A 450 -34.41 38.34 -5.63
N LYS A 451 -34.54 39.19 -6.66
CA LYS A 451 -33.47 39.41 -7.66
C LYS A 451 -32.21 39.97 -7.02
N ARG A 452 -32.32 40.95 -6.12
CA ARG A 452 -31.18 41.53 -5.37
C ARG A 452 -30.48 40.47 -4.52
N LEU A 453 -31.27 39.59 -3.88
CA LEU A 453 -30.76 38.50 -3.06
C LEU A 453 -29.96 37.48 -3.91
N VAL A 454 -30.49 37.07 -5.07
CA VAL A 454 -29.77 36.15 -5.99
C VAL A 454 -28.48 36.80 -6.50
N LYS A 455 -28.49 38.10 -6.86
CA LYS A 455 -27.27 38.84 -7.29
C LYS A 455 -26.20 38.79 -6.21
N LEU A 456 -26.55 39.15 -4.97
CA LEU A 456 -25.62 39.11 -3.85
C LEU A 456 -25.08 37.70 -3.59
N MET A 457 -25.96 36.69 -3.53
CA MET A 457 -25.53 35.30 -3.29
C MET A 457 -24.64 34.77 -4.43
N THR A 458 -24.86 35.23 -5.67
CA THR A 458 -24.02 34.87 -6.82
C THR A 458 -22.62 35.46 -6.67
N LEU A 459 -22.49 36.74 -6.30
CA LEU A 459 -21.20 37.36 -6.00
C LEU A 459 -20.49 36.65 -4.84
N LEU A 460 -21.23 36.30 -3.79
CA LEU A 460 -20.68 35.58 -2.64
C LEU A 460 -20.20 34.19 -3.04
N ASN A 461 -20.92 33.49 -3.93
CA ASN A 461 -20.53 32.19 -4.44
C ASN A 461 -19.24 32.28 -5.28
N ILE A 462 -19.14 33.28 -6.17
CA ILE A 462 -17.91 33.57 -6.94
C ILE A 462 -16.73 33.83 -5.99
N SER A 463 -16.97 34.57 -4.91
CA SER A 463 -15.93 34.87 -3.90
C SER A 463 -15.58 33.70 -2.97
N ASN A 464 -15.96 32.46 -3.28
CA ASN A 464 -15.78 31.26 -2.44
C ASN A 464 -16.46 31.31 -1.07
N ARG A 465 -17.65 31.95 -0.99
CA ARG A 465 -18.51 32.00 0.21
C ARG A 465 -17.78 32.43 1.49
N PRO A 466 -17.24 33.67 1.54
CA PRO A 466 -16.46 34.16 2.67
C PRO A 466 -17.29 34.34 3.95
N PHE A 467 -18.62 34.35 3.84
CA PHE A 467 -19.53 34.63 4.95
C PHE A 467 -20.64 33.58 5.08
N LYS A 468 -21.05 33.31 6.32
CA LYS A 468 -22.21 32.48 6.63
C LYS A 468 -23.50 33.22 6.27
N ILE A 469 -24.17 32.78 5.21
CA ILE A 469 -25.39 33.41 4.71
C ILE A 469 -26.55 33.05 5.64
N SER A 470 -26.97 34.02 6.46
CA SER A 470 -28.12 33.98 7.36
C SER A 470 -29.12 35.08 6.99
N ILE A 471 -30.35 35.02 7.52
CA ILE A 471 -31.38 36.05 7.29
C ILE A 471 -30.86 37.42 7.75
N ASP A 472 -30.29 37.47 8.96
CA ASP A 472 -29.68 38.66 9.54
C ASP A 472 -28.58 39.24 8.63
N PHE A 473 -27.72 38.37 8.08
CA PHE A 473 -26.61 38.79 7.22
C PHE A 473 -27.11 39.35 5.88
N LEU A 474 -28.11 38.72 5.28
CA LEU A 474 -28.72 39.21 4.05
C LEU A 474 -29.44 40.54 4.26
N SER A 475 -30.08 40.73 5.43
CA SER A 475 -30.68 42.00 5.84
C SER A 475 -29.61 43.10 5.93
N PHE A 476 -28.50 42.83 6.61
CA PHE A 476 -27.33 43.71 6.69
C PHE A 476 -26.74 44.05 5.32
N ALA A 477 -26.55 43.04 4.46
CA ALA A 477 -25.86 43.20 3.19
C ALA A 477 -26.65 43.99 2.13
N LEU A 478 -27.98 43.99 2.21
CA LEU A 478 -28.88 44.59 1.21
C LEU A 478 -29.64 45.84 1.71
N GLY A 479 -29.60 46.12 3.01
CA GLY A 479 -30.40 47.17 3.63
C GLY A 479 -31.91 46.88 3.65
N ILE A 480 -32.31 45.61 3.56
CA ILE A 480 -33.71 45.17 3.49
C ILE A 480 -34.14 44.59 4.84
N ASN A 481 -35.39 44.82 5.26
CA ASN A 481 -35.95 44.23 6.47
C ASN A 481 -36.01 42.69 6.41
N GLU A 482 -35.68 42.01 7.52
CA GLU A 482 -35.71 40.55 7.67
C GLU A 482 -37.03 39.88 7.24
N ILE A 483 -38.18 40.53 7.43
CA ILE A 483 -39.50 40.00 7.01
C ILE A 483 -39.53 39.81 5.49
N LYS A 484 -39.12 40.85 4.75
CA LYS A 484 -39.05 40.81 3.28
C LYS A 484 -38.00 39.81 2.80
N ILE A 485 -36.85 39.73 3.47
CA ILE A 485 -35.83 38.71 3.16
C ILE A 485 -36.39 37.30 3.30
N ARG A 486 -37.16 37.04 4.37
CA ARG A 486 -37.81 35.73 4.58
C ARG A 486 -38.82 35.41 3.47
N GLU A 487 -39.63 36.39 3.08
CA GLU A 487 -40.56 36.25 1.95
C GLU A 487 -39.82 35.91 0.64
N SER A 488 -38.75 36.65 0.32
CA SER A 488 -37.92 36.38 -0.86
C SER A 488 -37.21 35.02 -0.80
N ILE A 489 -36.75 34.57 0.37
CA ILE A 489 -36.15 33.24 0.53
C ILE A 489 -37.19 32.14 0.28
N GLU A 490 -38.41 32.28 0.80
CA GLU A 490 -39.47 31.28 0.57
C GLU A 490 -39.93 31.26 -0.89
N GLU A 491 -39.96 32.42 -1.57
CA GLU A 491 -40.16 32.50 -3.02
C GLU A 491 -39.08 31.74 -3.79
N LEU A 492 -37.79 31.99 -3.48
CA LEU A 492 -36.65 31.36 -4.15
C LEU A 492 -36.48 29.87 -3.83
N LYS A 493 -36.92 29.40 -2.65
CA LYS A 493 -36.99 27.98 -2.30
C LYS A 493 -38.02 27.23 -3.14
N LYS A 494 -39.19 27.81 -3.37
CA LYS A 494 -40.26 27.18 -4.16
C LYS A 494 -39.84 26.89 -5.60
N ILE A 495 -39.01 27.77 -6.17
CA ILE A 495 -38.43 27.61 -7.51
C ILE A 495 -37.07 26.88 -7.49
N LYS A 496 -36.68 26.30 -6.35
CA LYS A 496 -35.45 25.52 -6.14
C LYS A 496 -34.14 26.25 -6.51
N ILE A 497 -34.06 27.57 -6.29
CA ILE A 497 -32.84 28.39 -6.50
C ILE A 497 -32.02 28.55 -5.22
N ILE A 498 -32.68 28.53 -4.06
CA ILE A 498 -32.03 28.60 -2.75
C ILE A 498 -32.43 27.40 -1.91
N ARG A 499 -31.45 26.84 -1.18
CA ARG A 499 -31.70 25.85 -0.13
C ARG A 499 -31.01 26.25 1.18
N TYR A 500 -31.45 25.65 2.27
CA TYR A 500 -30.79 25.77 3.57
C TYR A 500 -29.92 24.52 3.80
N ASN A 501 -28.65 24.71 4.09
CA ASN A 501 -27.71 23.66 4.42
C ASN A 501 -27.61 23.51 5.95
N PRO A 502 -28.11 22.43 6.56
CA PRO A 502 -28.05 22.24 8.01
C PRO A 502 -26.62 22.12 8.55
N LEU A 503 -25.72 21.47 7.79
CA LEU A 503 -24.32 21.24 8.18
C LEU A 503 -23.55 22.56 8.31
N ALA A 504 -23.68 23.44 7.32
CA ALA A 504 -23.10 24.79 7.33
C ALA A 504 -23.95 25.80 8.12
N SER A 505 -25.19 25.41 8.46
CA SER A 505 -26.23 26.28 9.02
C SER A 505 -26.41 27.58 8.21
N SER A 506 -26.36 27.50 6.88
CA SER A 506 -26.36 28.65 5.97
C SER A 506 -27.24 28.42 4.75
N TYR A 507 -27.74 29.50 4.17
CA TYR A 507 -28.41 29.44 2.86
C TYR A 507 -27.38 29.39 1.73
N GLU A 508 -27.70 28.63 0.67
CA GLU A 508 -26.84 28.53 -0.51
C GLU A 508 -27.65 28.48 -1.80
N LEU A 509 -27.01 28.89 -2.90
CA LEU A 509 -27.57 28.74 -4.24
C LEU A 509 -27.51 27.27 -4.64
N TYR A 510 -28.56 26.82 -5.31
CA TYR A 510 -28.73 25.45 -5.76
C TYR A 510 -29.67 25.44 -6.98
N SER A 511 -29.58 24.41 -7.81
CA SER A 511 -30.48 24.19 -8.94
C SER A 511 -31.04 22.80 -8.78
N GLY A 512 -32.28 22.70 -8.30
CA GLY A 512 -32.92 21.40 -8.14
C GLY A 512 -33.50 20.84 -9.40
N SER A 513 -33.73 19.53 -9.37
CA SER A 513 -34.43 18.83 -10.44
C SER A 513 -35.83 19.41 -10.60
N ILE A 514 -36.32 19.40 -11.84
CA ILE A 514 -37.69 19.72 -12.19
C ILE A 514 -38.65 18.69 -11.59
N LEU A 515 -38.18 17.46 -11.36
CA LEU A 515 -38.94 16.39 -10.73
C LEU A 515 -39.11 16.67 -9.22
N SER A 516 -40.28 16.33 -8.68
CA SER A 516 -40.49 16.38 -7.23
C SER A 516 -39.91 15.12 -6.60
N LEU A 517 -38.81 15.29 -5.87
CA LEU A 517 -38.18 14.19 -5.13
C LEU A 517 -39.16 13.58 -4.12
N GLU A 518 -40.02 14.40 -3.50
CA GLU A 518 -41.03 13.93 -2.54
C GLU A 518 -41.99 12.92 -3.20
N SER A 519 -42.46 13.22 -4.42
CA SER A 519 -43.34 12.33 -5.16
C SER A 519 -42.64 11.01 -5.55
N LEU A 520 -41.35 11.06 -5.89
CA LEU A 520 -40.54 9.88 -6.21
C LEU A 520 -40.31 9.01 -4.97
N ILE A 521 -40.00 9.62 -3.82
CA ILE A 521 -39.86 8.90 -2.55
C ILE A 521 -41.18 8.20 -2.20
N GLU A 522 -42.32 8.86 -2.34
CA GLU A 522 -43.63 8.24 -2.06
C GLU A 522 -43.96 7.07 -2.99
N ASP A 523 -43.71 7.23 -4.29
CA ASP A 523 -43.93 6.17 -5.29
C ASP A 523 -43.06 4.94 -4.98
N TYR A 524 -41.76 5.12 -4.75
CA TYR A 524 -40.85 4.02 -4.42
C TYR A 524 -41.13 3.44 -3.03
N ARG A 525 -41.52 4.26 -2.04
CA ARG A 525 -41.95 3.77 -0.72
C ARG A 525 -43.13 2.80 -0.84
N SER A 526 -44.05 3.04 -1.77
CA SER A 526 -45.21 2.15 -1.99
C SER A 526 -44.83 0.81 -2.66
N LYS A 527 -43.72 0.78 -3.42
CA LYS A 527 -43.24 -0.38 -4.18
C LYS A 527 -42.22 -1.24 -3.41
N THR A 528 -41.50 -0.66 -2.46
CA THR A 528 -40.40 -1.33 -1.74
C THR A 528 -40.85 -1.85 -0.38
N VAL A 529 -40.65 -3.15 -0.13
CA VAL A 529 -40.88 -3.75 1.19
C VAL A 529 -39.60 -3.67 2.02
N ILE A 530 -39.58 -2.80 3.03
CA ILE A 530 -38.45 -2.66 3.97
C ILE A 530 -38.74 -3.45 5.25
N ASN A 531 -37.95 -4.50 5.48
CA ASN A 531 -38.02 -5.34 6.68
C ASN A 531 -36.99 -4.93 7.76
N ASP A 532 -37.18 -5.46 8.97
CA ASP A 532 -36.36 -5.08 10.13
C ASP A 532 -34.91 -5.55 10.04
N GLU A 533 -34.65 -6.67 9.36
CA GLU A 533 -33.28 -7.14 9.09
C GLU A 533 -32.53 -6.18 8.18
N SER A 534 -33.16 -5.69 7.11
CA SER A 534 -32.57 -4.70 6.21
C SER A 534 -32.29 -3.39 6.94
N ARG A 535 -33.21 -2.94 7.81
CA ARG A 535 -32.98 -1.76 8.66
C ARG A 535 -31.77 -1.91 9.57
N ILE A 536 -31.58 -3.07 10.21
CA ILE A 536 -30.41 -3.33 11.08
C ILE A 536 -29.12 -3.39 10.26
N LYS A 537 -29.12 -4.11 9.13
CA LYS A 537 -27.97 -4.16 8.23
C LYS A 537 -27.54 -2.75 7.82
N PHE A 538 -28.51 -1.90 7.50
CA PHE A 538 -28.25 -0.52 7.13
C PHE A 538 -27.79 0.35 8.30
N LEU A 539 -28.46 0.23 9.46
CA LEU A 539 -28.10 0.97 10.68
C LEU A 539 -26.69 0.64 11.19
N ASN A 540 -26.22 -0.60 10.99
CA ASN A 540 -24.85 -0.99 11.29
C ASN A 540 -23.78 -0.18 10.53
N ASN A 541 -24.12 0.42 9.39
CA ASN A 541 -23.21 1.32 8.67
C ASN A 541 -23.03 2.68 9.39
N PHE A 542 -23.93 3.04 10.31
CA PHE A 542 -23.88 4.28 11.11
C PHE A 542 -23.32 4.06 12.53
N LEU A 543 -22.72 2.90 12.81
CA LEU A 543 -22.08 2.64 14.11
C LEU A 543 -20.95 3.64 14.37
N PRO A 544 -20.95 4.37 15.51
CA PRO A 544 -19.89 5.33 15.81
C PRO A 544 -18.48 4.69 15.94
N ASN A 545 -18.41 3.47 16.47
CA ASN A 545 -17.20 2.66 16.52
C ASN A 545 -17.59 1.21 16.26
N LYS A 546 -17.06 0.58 15.20
CA LYS A 546 -17.34 -0.82 14.88
C LYS A 546 -16.60 -1.82 15.79
N TYR A 547 -15.43 -1.45 16.29
CA TYR A 547 -14.58 -2.31 17.12
C TYR A 547 -14.10 -1.56 18.36
N PHE A 548 -14.07 -2.25 19.49
CA PHE A 548 -13.48 -1.77 20.74
C PHE A 548 -12.34 -2.69 21.17
N LEU A 549 -11.23 -2.10 21.62
CA LEU A 549 -10.04 -2.85 22.00
C LEU A 549 -9.88 -2.89 23.53
N PRO A 550 -9.73 -4.08 24.13
CA PRO A 550 -9.33 -4.23 25.51
C PRO A 550 -7.82 -3.97 25.65
N HIS A 551 -7.41 -2.70 25.57
CA HIS A 551 -6.00 -2.28 25.48
C HIS A 551 -5.09 -2.88 26.56
N GLU A 552 -5.51 -2.91 27.82
CA GLU A 552 -4.70 -3.44 28.92
C GLU A 552 -4.44 -4.94 28.77
N TYR A 553 -5.49 -5.72 28.48
CA TYR A 553 -5.37 -7.16 28.22
C TYR A 553 -4.46 -7.44 27.02
N ASN A 554 -4.66 -6.71 25.92
CA ASN A 554 -3.89 -6.90 24.69
C ASN A 554 -2.40 -6.62 24.91
N ASN A 555 -2.08 -5.59 25.70
CA ASN A 555 -0.70 -5.25 26.06
C ASN A 555 -0.07 -6.30 26.96
N VAL A 556 -0.79 -6.80 27.98
CA VAL A 556 -0.27 -7.80 28.93
C VAL A 556 -0.07 -9.16 28.26
N LYS A 557 -0.99 -9.59 27.41
CA LYS A 557 -0.94 -10.91 26.74
C LYS A 557 -0.28 -10.87 25.35
N SER A 558 0.22 -9.70 24.92
CA SER A 558 0.82 -9.49 23.60
C SER A 558 -0.02 -10.05 22.44
N MET A 559 -1.35 -9.87 22.53
CA MET A 559 -2.32 -10.43 21.58
C MET A 559 -3.43 -9.42 21.31
N THR A 560 -3.64 -9.07 20.05
CA THR A 560 -4.71 -8.15 19.66
C THR A 560 -6.06 -8.87 19.65
N ARG A 561 -6.84 -8.73 20.72
CA ARG A 561 -8.28 -9.04 20.73
C ARG A 561 -9.11 -7.78 20.47
N PHE A 562 -10.32 -7.95 19.94
CA PHE A 562 -11.27 -6.86 19.78
C PHE A 562 -12.71 -7.34 19.92
N VAL A 563 -13.59 -6.47 20.41
CA VAL A 563 -15.02 -6.71 20.51
C VAL A 563 -15.71 -5.97 19.36
N GLU A 564 -16.44 -6.71 18.54
CA GLU A 564 -17.21 -6.13 17.43
C GLU A 564 -18.57 -5.66 17.94
N SER A 565 -18.98 -4.45 17.54
CA SER A 565 -20.29 -3.92 17.89
C SER A 565 -21.30 -4.09 16.77
N GLN A 566 -22.55 -4.41 17.12
CA GLN A 566 -23.66 -4.54 16.18
C GLN A 566 -24.97 -4.05 16.80
N PHE A 567 -25.85 -3.47 16.00
CA PHE A 567 -27.23 -3.18 16.36
C PHE A 567 -28.11 -4.43 16.23
N THR A 568 -29.11 -4.55 17.09
CA THR A 568 -30.19 -5.52 16.92
C THR A 568 -31.51 -4.99 17.51
N TRP A 569 -32.63 -5.52 17.01
CA TRP A 569 -33.94 -5.25 17.59
C TRP A 569 -34.24 -6.20 18.76
N GLY A 570 -35.01 -5.73 19.73
CA GLY A 570 -35.36 -6.51 20.93
C GLY A 570 -36.15 -7.81 20.69
N ASN A 571 -36.71 -7.99 19.49
CA ASN A 571 -37.42 -9.21 19.09
C ASN A 571 -36.51 -10.25 18.39
N ILE A 572 -35.30 -9.88 17.97
CA ILE A 572 -34.35 -10.78 17.30
C ILE A 572 -33.31 -11.25 18.34
N LEU A 573 -33.70 -12.27 19.11
CA LEU A 573 -32.90 -12.81 20.21
C LEU A 573 -31.99 -13.98 19.80
N ASN A 574 -32.35 -14.70 18.73
CA ASN A 574 -31.53 -15.77 18.16
C ASN A 574 -30.60 -15.20 17.10
N LEU A 575 -29.47 -14.66 17.53
CA LEU A 575 -28.42 -14.19 16.64
C LEU A 575 -27.37 -15.30 16.49
N ASP A 576 -27.15 -15.75 15.25
CA ASP A 576 -25.95 -16.50 14.84
C ASP A 576 -24.76 -15.53 14.86
N LEU A 577 -24.33 -15.19 16.08
CA LEU A 577 -23.23 -14.28 16.31
C LEU A 577 -21.93 -14.95 15.86
N SER A 578 -21.16 -14.23 15.06
CA SER A 578 -19.82 -14.63 14.65
C SER A 578 -18.96 -14.97 15.87
N VAL A 579 -18.17 -16.05 15.77
CA VAL A 579 -17.28 -16.54 16.83
C VAL A 579 -16.05 -15.61 16.94
N GLY A 580 -16.30 -14.40 17.44
CA GLY A 580 -15.35 -13.32 17.71
C GLY A 580 -14.56 -13.54 19.01
N ASP A 581 -13.75 -12.55 19.42
CA ASP A 581 -13.29 -12.48 20.81
C ASP A 581 -14.42 -12.05 21.75
N GLY A 582 -15.41 -11.34 21.19
CA GLY A 582 -16.62 -10.91 21.87
C GLY A 582 -17.50 -10.05 20.96
N THR A 583 -18.78 -9.95 21.27
CA THR A 583 -19.72 -9.10 20.54
C THR A 583 -20.45 -8.14 21.48
N LEU A 584 -20.46 -6.86 21.13
CA LEU A 584 -21.24 -5.82 21.79
C LEU A 584 -22.54 -5.58 21.00
N LEU A 585 -23.67 -5.88 21.62
CA LEU A 585 -24.99 -5.68 21.02
C LEU A 585 -25.65 -4.40 21.54
N TYR A 586 -25.86 -3.44 20.64
CA TYR A 586 -26.75 -2.30 20.88
C TYR A 586 -28.19 -2.71 20.59
N MET A 587 -28.94 -3.00 21.65
CA MET A 587 -30.34 -3.41 21.55
C MET A 587 -31.27 -2.21 21.55
N ILE A 588 -32.10 -2.14 20.51
CA ILE A 588 -33.10 -1.09 20.30
C ILE A 588 -34.50 -1.71 20.47
N TYR A 589 -35.42 -0.99 21.11
CA TYR A 589 -36.79 -1.44 21.39
C TYR A 589 -37.84 -0.39 21.02
N ARG A 590 -39.00 -0.82 20.52
CA ARG A 590 -40.09 0.05 20.05
C ARG A 590 -41.20 0.26 21.07
N ASN A 591 -41.35 -0.70 21.98
CA ASN A 591 -42.40 -0.72 22.99
C ASN A 591 -41.88 -1.34 24.29
N ASP A 592 -42.64 -1.17 25.37
CA ASP A 592 -42.26 -1.67 26.69
C ASP A 592 -42.23 -3.21 26.77
N GLN A 593 -42.93 -3.91 25.87
CA GLN A 593 -42.91 -5.38 25.83
C GLN A 593 -41.58 -5.91 25.31
N GLU A 594 -41.03 -5.33 24.24
CA GLU A 594 -39.69 -5.63 23.74
C GLU A 594 -38.61 -5.32 24.78
N LEU A 595 -38.75 -4.22 25.53
CA LEU A 595 -37.83 -3.89 26.62
C LEU A 595 -37.83 -4.97 27.72
N LYS A 596 -39.00 -5.52 28.06
CA LYS A 596 -39.10 -6.64 29.01
C LYS A 596 -38.42 -7.90 28.45
N ASN A 597 -38.68 -8.24 27.19
CA ASN A 597 -38.08 -9.40 26.54
C ASN A 597 -36.54 -9.29 26.49
N ILE A 598 -36.00 -8.10 26.20
CA ILE A 598 -34.55 -7.84 26.23
C ILE A 598 -33.98 -8.08 27.64
N ARG A 599 -34.65 -7.58 28.68
CA ARG A 599 -34.20 -7.78 30.08
C ARG A 599 -34.21 -9.25 30.46
N GLU A 600 -35.26 -9.99 30.10
CA GLU A 600 -35.33 -11.44 30.31
C GLU A 600 -34.22 -12.18 29.56
N PHE A 601 -33.94 -11.80 28.31
CA PHE A 601 -32.84 -12.36 27.53
C PHE A 601 -31.50 -12.13 28.21
N VAL A 602 -31.22 -10.90 28.65
CA VAL A 602 -29.95 -10.56 29.30
C VAL A 602 -29.77 -11.32 30.61
N ILE A 603 -30.83 -11.46 31.42
CA ILE A 603 -30.77 -12.16 32.72
C ILE A 603 -30.60 -13.67 32.53
N ASN A 604 -31.31 -14.25 31.55
CA ASN A 604 -31.32 -15.70 31.32
C ASN A 604 -30.18 -16.18 30.41
N SER A 605 -29.50 -15.28 29.70
CA SER A 605 -28.41 -15.62 28.82
C SER A 605 -27.25 -16.23 29.60
N LYS A 606 -26.85 -17.44 29.20
CA LYS A 606 -25.64 -18.11 29.69
C LYS A 606 -24.41 -17.77 28.84
N ARG A 607 -24.57 -16.94 27.81
CA ARG A 607 -23.50 -16.57 26.88
C ARG A 607 -22.52 -15.63 27.57
N LYS A 608 -21.28 -16.09 27.73
CA LYS A 608 -20.18 -15.31 28.30
C LYS A 608 -19.48 -14.41 27.29
N ASP A 609 -19.79 -14.56 26.00
CA ASP A 609 -19.13 -13.93 24.86
C ASP A 609 -19.83 -12.67 24.34
N ILE A 610 -20.94 -12.27 24.95
CA ILE A 610 -21.71 -11.10 24.57
C ILE A 610 -21.72 -10.04 25.66
N ILE A 611 -21.76 -8.79 25.22
CA ILE A 611 -22.02 -7.61 26.04
C ILE A 611 -23.24 -6.93 25.45
N VAL A 612 -24.18 -6.51 26.29
CA VAL A 612 -25.44 -5.91 25.82
C VAL A 612 -25.55 -4.47 26.30
N CYS A 613 -25.84 -3.56 25.40
CA CYS A 613 -26.19 -2.18 25.68
C CYS A 613 -27.62 -1.92 25.23
N VAL A 614 -28.53 -1.71 26.18
CA VAL A 614 -29.92 -1.38 25.89
C VAL A 614 -30.05 0.13 25.74
N THR A 615 -30.58 0.55 24.59
CA THR A 615 -30.62 1.95 24.19
C THR A 615 -32.02 2.53 24.27
N LYS A 616 -32.15 3.72 24.88
CA LYS A 616 -33.39 4.50 24.94
C LYS A 616 -33.31 5.62 23.91
N LEU A 617 -33.63 5.28 22.65
CA LEU A 617 -33.63 6.19 21.51
C LEU A 617 -35.05 6.46 21.00
N ASN A 618 -35.24 7.54 20.24
CA ASN A 618 -36.50 7.76 19.51
C ASN A 618 -36.54 6.85 18.28
N THR A 619 -37.02 5.62 18.49
CA THR A 619 -37.01 4.58 17.46
C THR A 619 -37.94 4.87 16.30
N LYS A 620 -39.04 5.60 16.52
CA LYS A 620 -39.99 5.96 15.46
C LYS A 620 -39.32 6.86 14.43
N ASP A 621 -38.71 7.95 14.88
CA ASP A 621 -38.00 8.88 14.00
C ASP A 621 -36.82 8.20 13.31
N LEU A 622 -36.09 7.34 14.04
CA LEU A 622 -34.99 6.56 13.48
C LEU A 622 -35.48 5.65 12.34
N THR A 623 -36.58 4.92 12.53
CA THR A 623 -37.14 4.06 11.47
C THR A 623 -37.60 4.83 10.25
N ILE A 624 -38.25 5.99 10.44
CA ILE A 624 -38.70 6.84 9.34
C ILE A 624 -37.50 7.32 8.52
N LYS A 625 -36.44 7.77 9.19
CA LYS A 625 -35.23 8.29 8.54
C LYS A 625 -34.41 7.19 7.87
N LEU A 626 -34.31 6.00 8.47
CA LEU A 626 -33.69 4.84 7.82
C LEU A 626 -34.42 4.43 6.54
N ASP A 627 -35.76 4.38 6.59
CA ASP A 627 -36.57 4.02 5.43
C ASP A 627 -36.42 5.04 4.30
N GLU A 628 -36.47 6.34 4.65
CA GLU A 628 -36.23 7.44 3.69
C GLU A 628 -34.83 7.37 3.07
N PHE A 629 -33.79 7.10 3.87
CA PHE A 629 -32.44 6.94 3.37
C PHE A 629 -32.33 5.76 2.41
N MET A 630 -32.85 4.59 2.78
CA MET A 630 -32.79 3.38 1.95
C MET A 630 -33.50 3.57 0.61
N ILE A 631 -34.62 4.29 0.58
CA ILE A 631 -35.33 4.62 -0.66
C ILE A 631 -34.50 5.54 -1.53
N LEU A 632 -33.89 6.58 -0.95
CA LEU A 632 -33.03 7.51 -1.69
C LEU A 632 -31.77 6.82 -2.24
N ASP A 633 -31.19 5.89 -1.48
CA ASP A 633 -30.05 5.07 -1.92
C ASP A 633 -30.45 4.16 -3.10
N LEU A 634 -31.67 3.61 -3.09
CA LEU A 634 -32.21 2.88 -4.24
C LEU A 634 -32.44 3.78 -5.46
N LEU A 635 -32.97 5.00 -5.26
CA LEU A 635 -33.15 5.97 -6.33
C LEU A 635 -31.81 6.37 -6.97
N LEU A 636 -30.78 6.58 -6.15
CA LEU A 636 -29.42 6.89 -6.62
C LEU A 636 -28.81 5.75 -7.45
N ASN A 637 -29.17 4.50 -7.15
CA ASN A 637 -28.70 3.33 -7.89
C ASN A 637 -29.58 2.98 -9.11
N THR A 638 -30.60 3.79 -9.43
CA THR A 638 -31.51 3.56 -10.58
C THR A 638 -31.12 4.47 -11.76
N SER A 639 -30.28 3.96 -12.66
CA SER A 639 -29.73 4.75 -13.79
C SER A 639 -30.77 5.33 -14.74
N GLU A 640 -31.89 4.63 -14.98
CA GLU A 640 -32.99 5.07 -15.85
C GLU A 640 -33.67 6.35 -15.35
N LEU A 641 -33.72 6.54 -14.02
CA LEU A 641 -34.30 7.72 -13.38
C LEU A 641 -33.35 8.92 -13.49
N LEU A 642 -32.06 8.71 -13.23
CA LEU A 642 -31.04 9.77 -13.24
C LEU A 642 -30.84 10.39 -14.63
N GLN A 643 -31.12 9.64 -15.70
CA GLN A 643 -31.08 10.17 -17.08
C GLN A 643 -32.23 11.15 -17.39
N GLN A 644 -33.28 11.20 -16.58
CA GLN A 644 -34.43 12.09 -16.82
C GLN A 644 -34.11 13.55 -16.46
N ASP A 645 -33.21 13.79 -15.51
CA ASP A 645 -32.77 15.14 -15.12
C ASP A 645 -31.36 15.10 -14.54
N GLU A 646 -30.45 15.87 -15.15
CA GLU A 646 -29.03 15.99 -14.76
C GLU A 646 -28.84 16.48 -13.30
N ASN A 647 -29.80 17.22 -12.73
CA ASN A 647 -29.70 17.75 -11.37
C ASN A 647 -30.31 16.80 -10.31
N LEU A 648 -30.98 15.72 -10.71
CA LEU A 648 -31.64 14.79 -9.79
C LEU A 648 -30.64 14.01 -8.93
N GLU A 649 -29.53 13.57 -9.51
CA GLU A 649 -28.47 12.87 -8.77
C GLU A 649 -27.91 13.76 -7.65
N ALA A 650 -27.58 15.01 -7.99
CA ALA A 650 -27.10 15.99 -7.03
C ALA A 650 -28.13 16.27 -5.93
N GLU A 651 -29.42 16.37 -6.27
CA GLU A 651 -30.52 16.51 -5.31
C GLU A 651 -30.63 15.32 -4.35
N ILE A 652 -30.57 14.08 -4.87
CA ILE A 652 -30.63 12.87 -4.05
C ILE A 652 -29.45 12.81 -3.08
N ILE A 653 -28.22 13.05 -3.55
CA ILE A 653 -27.00 13.04 -2.72
C ILE A 653 -27.15 14.04 -1.57
N ILE A 654 -27.62 15.26 -1.87
CA ILE A 654 -27.89 16.30 -0.89
C ILE A 654 -28.88 15.83 0.18
N HIS A 655 -29.97 15.19 -0.22
CA HIS A 655 -30.98 14.70 0.72
C HIS A 655 -30.44 13.55 1.58
N LEU A 656 -29.65 12.65 1.00
CA LEU A 656 -28.95 11.58 1.72
C LEU A 656 -28.03 12.15 2.80
N GLU A 657 -27.23 13.17 2.49
CA GLU A 657 -26.36 13.84 3.48
C GLU A 657 -27.17 14.42 4.67
N ASN A 658 -28.30 15.08 4.38
CA ASN A 658 -29.18 15.63 5.41
C ASN A 658 -29.77 14.54 6.31
N ILE A 659 -30.27 13.44 5.71
CA ILE A 659 -30.85 12.33 6.48
C ILE A 659 -29.77 11.62 7.30
N ARG A 660 -28.56 11.42 6.74
CA ARG A 660 -27.41 10.90 7.49
C ARG A 660 -27.12 11.74 8.72
N PHE A 661 -27.09 13.07 8.58
CA PHE A 661 -26.86 13.96 9.72
C PHE A 661 -27.92 13.80 10.81
N GLU A 662 -29.21 13.70 10.43
CA GLU A 662 -30.29 13.47 11.39
C GLU A 662 -30.21 12.07 12.05
N ILE A 663 -29.83 11.03 11.31
CA ILE A 663 -29.58 9.69 11.88
C ILE A 663 -28.42 9.76 12.89
N GLU A 664 -27.29 10.38 12.54
CA GLU A 664 -26.14 10.53 13.43
C GLU A 664 -26.48 11.34 14.70
N LYS A 665 -27.36 12.34 14.57
CA LYS A 665 -27.90 13.10 15.71
C LYS A 665 -28.78 12.25 16.61
N LEU A 666 -29.61 11.37 16.06
CA LEU A 666 -30.40 10.39 16.84
C LEU A 666 -29.50 9.36 17.55
N LEU A 667 -28.35 9.02 16.96
CA LEU A 667 -27.35 8.11 17.54
C LEU A 667 -26.34 8.81 18.47
N ARG A 668 -26.47 10.13 18.67
CA ARG A 668 -25.60 10.92 19.54
C ARG A 668 -25.45 10.34 20.96
N PRO A 669 -26.51 9.80 21.62
CA PRO A 669 -26.37 9.21 22.95
C PRO A 669 -25.37 8.05 22.99
N ILE A 670 -25.33 7.22 21.94
CA ILE A 670 -24.36 6.12 21.80
C ILE A 670 -22.95 6.67 21.60
N LYS A 671 -22.79 7.67 20.72
CA LYS A 671 -21.49 8.29 20.42
C LYS A 671 -20.84 8.94 21.64
N HIS A 672 -21.64 9.57 22.52
CA HIS A 672 -21.16 10.29 23.70
C HIS A 672 -21.30 9.51 25.01
N PHE A 673 -21.72 8.24 24.95
CA PHE A 673 -21.89 7.39 26.14
C PHE A 673 -22.83 8.02 27.20
N GLU A 674 -23.96 8.59 26.77
CA GLU A 674 -24.93 9.26 27.64
C GLU A 674 -25.62 8.24 28.58
N THR A 675 -25.29 8.27 29.87
CA THR A 675 -25.70 7.23 30.83
C THR A 675 -27.21 7.15 31.07
N ASP A 676 -27.96 8.23 30.83
CA ASP A 676 -29.41 8.26 31.02
C ASP A 676 -30.16 7.53 29.88
N ASN A 677 -29.50 7.37 28.74
CA ASN A 677 -30.05 6.74 27.54
C ASN A 677 -29.49 5.33 27.31
N LEU A 678 -28.42 4.94 28.00
CA LEU A 678 -27.71 3.68 27.79
C LEU A 678 -27.63 2.85 29.07
N THR A 679 -28.15 1.63 29.03
CA THR A 679 -27.99 0.66 30.12
C THR A 679 -27.12 -0.50 29.66
N TRP A 680 -25.95 -0.66 30.29
CA TRP A 680 -24.97 -1.68 29.92
C TRP A 680 -25.05 -2.89 30.83
N TYR A 681 -24.93 -4.08 30.24
CA TYR A 681 -24.94 -5.36 30.91
C TYR A 681 -23.71 -6.18 30.54
N ILE A 682 -22.95 -6.60 31.54
CA ILE A 682 -21.77 -7.47 31.42
C ILE A 682 -21.94 -8.61 32.43
N LYS A 683 -21.94 -9.88 31.97
CA LYS A 683 -22.16 -11.06 32.83
C LYS A 683 -23.41 -10.95 33.71
N ASN A 684 -24.48 -10.39 33.16
CA ASN A 684 -25.78 -10.17 33.81
C ASN A 684 -25.78 -9.05 34.89
N ASP A 685 -24.64 -8.40 35.13
CA ASP A 685 -24.55 -7.23 36.01
C ASP A 685 -24.76 -5.93 35.22
N VAL A 686 -25.49 -4.99 35.83
CA VAL A 686 -25.63 -3.63 35.30
C VAL A 686 -24.37 -2.83 35.63
N VAL A 687 -23.70 -2.31 34.60
CA VAL A 687 -22.45 -1.57 34.73
C VAL A 687 -22.63 -0.14 34.24
N LYS A 688 -22.05 0.83 34.96
CA LYS A 688 -22.01 2.22 34.50
C LYS A 688 -20.82 2.42 33.54
N ILE A 689 -21.10 2.93 32.35
CA ILE A 689 -20.10 3.28 31.32
C ILE A 689 -20.47 4.65 30.77
N ASP A 690 -19.59 5.62 30.98
CA ASP A 690 -19.78 7.04 30.65
C ASP A 690 -18.83 7.56 29.56
N SER A 691 -17.95 6.69 29.06
CA SER A 691 -16.92 7.04 28.09
C SER A 691 -16.38 5.81 27.37
N LYS A 692 -15.78 6.02 26.20
CA LYS A 692 -15.07 4.97 25.44
C LYS A 692 -13.96 4.31 26.28
N ASN A 693 -13.17 5.11 26.99
CA ASN A 693 -12.11 4.61 27.86
C ASN A 693 -12.65 3.75 29.01
N SER A 694 -13.79 4.15 29.61
CA SER A 694 -14.45 3.33 30.64
C SER A 694 -14.91 1.99 30.08
N LEU A 695 -15.47 1.97 28.86
CA LEU A 695 -15.84 0.72 28.18
C LEU A 695 -14.61 -0.16 27.96
N GLU A 696 -13.54 0.37 27.35
CA GLU A 696 -12.31 -0.38 27.03
C GLU A 696 -11.65 -0.98 28.29
N LYS A 697 -11.62 -0.26 29.41
CA LYS A 697 -11.17 -0.81 30.71
C LYS A 697 -12.04 -1.97 31.19
N LYS A 698 -13.37 -1.84 31.07
CA LYS A 698 -14.30 -2.93 31.42
C LYS A 698 -14.13 -4.13 30.48
N LEU A 699 -13.86 -3.89 29.20
CA LEU A 699 -13.54 -4.95 28.23
C LEU A 699 -12.25 -5.68 28.60
N SER A 700 -11.21 -4.97 29.05
CA SER A 700 -9.98 -5.61 29.53
C SER A 700 -10.23 -6.51 30.73
N LYS A 701 -10.97 -6.04 31.74
CA LYS A 701 -11.37 -6.89 32.87
C LYS A 701 -12.19 -8.11 32.41
N TRP A 702 -13.14 -7.89 31.52
CA TRP A 702 -13.96 -8.96 30.96
C TRP A 702 -13.13 -10.01 30.20
N MET A 703 -12.10 -9.60 29.46
CA MET A 703 -11.17 -10.51 28.80
C MET A 703 -10.27 -11.25 29.79
N PHE A 704 -9.76 -10.60 30.84
CA PHE A 704 -8.98 -11.27 31.89
C PHE A 704 -9.81 -12.34 32.61
N ASP A 705 -11.10 -12.10 32.84
CA ASP A 705 -11.95 -13.11 33.46
C ASP A 705 -12.28 -14.30 32.55
N ARG A 706 -12.31 -14.09 31.22
CA ARG A 706 -12.62 -15.15 30.24
C ARG A 706 -11.39 -15.95 29.83
N PHE A 707 -10.27 -15.26 29.67
CA PHE A 707 -9.02 -15.82 29.18
C PHE A 707 -7.86 -15.55 30.16
N PRO A 708 -7.97 -15.95 31.44
CA PRO A 708 -6.94 -15.68 32.43
C PRO A 708 -5.61 -16.36 32.08
N ALA A 709 -5.68 -17.58 31.53
CA ALA A 709 -4.56 -18.48 31.29
C ALA A 709 -3.97 -18.37 29.88
N THR A 710 -4.24 -17.31 29.10
CA THR A 710 -3.56 -17.16 27.80
C THR A 710 -2.04 -16.99 27.99
N PRO A 711 -1.18 -17.79 27.35
CA PRO A 711 0.27 -17.58 27.39
C PRO A 711 0.69 -16.32 26.61
N GLU A 712 1.75 -15.63 27.04
CA GLU A 712 2.23 -14.43 26.35
C GLU A 712 3.16 -14.80 25.19
N ILE A 713 2.74 -14.52 23.95
CA ILE A 713 3.54 -14.81 22.75
C ILE A 713 3.72 -13.53 21.93
N ARG A 714 4.95 -13.01 21.93
CA ARG A 714 5.34 -11.73 21.31
C ARG A 714 5.67 -11.87 19.83
N ASN A 715 4.65 -12.16 19.02
CA ASN A 715 4.80 -12.25 17.56
C ASN A 715 3.54 -11.73 16.86
N GLU A 716 3.43 -10.41 16.65
CA GLU A 716 2.22 -9.82 16.06
C GLU A 716 1.94 -10.33 14.63
N GLY A 717 2.97 -10.74 13.89
CA GLY A 717 2.80 -11.31 12.55
C GLY A 717 2.12 -12.68 12.54
N PHE A 718 2.22 -13.43 13.64
CA PHE A 718 1.75 -14.82 13.76
C PHE A 718 0.63 -15.01 14.79
N ASN A 719 0.63 -14.25 15.89
CA ASN A 719 -0.38 -14.26 16.96
C ASN A 719 -1.67 -13.53 16.53
N LYS A 720 -2.29 -14.02 15.46
CA LYS A 720 -3.51 -13.50 14.81
C LYS A 720 -4.44 -14.66 14.49
N LYS A 721 -5.73 -14.38 14.27
CA LYS A 721 -6.69 -15.41 13.81
C LYS A 721 -6.28 -15.97 12.44
N ASN A 722 -5.97 -15.08 11.50
CA ASN A 722 -5.53 -15.42 10.16
C ASN A 722 -4.11 -14.89 9.94
N VAL A 723 -3.25 -15.71 9.35
CA VAL A 723 -1.84 -15.39 9.06
C VAL A 723 -1.55 -15.48 7.57
N THR A 724 -0.46 -14.84 7.13
CA THR A 724 -0.05 -14.90 5.72
C THR A 724 0.43 -16.30 5.34
N SER A 725 0.40 -16.62 4.05
CA SER A 725 0.93 -17.90 3.54
C SER A 725 2.40 -18.11 3.89
N ILE A 726 3.19 -17.04 3.96
CA ILE A 726 4.61 -17.06 4.37
C ILE A 726 4.74 -17.50 5.84
N GLN A 727 3.96 -16.90 6.74
CA GLN A 727 3.95 -17.26 8.16
C GLN A 727 3.46 -18.71 8.37
N LYS A 728 2.41 -19.12 7.65
CA LYS A 728 1.90 -20.51 7.69
C LYS A 728 2.96 -21.50 7.21
N LYS A 729 3.69 -21.21 6.13
CA LYS A 729 4.78 -22.05 5.63
C LYS A 729 5.92 -22.17 6.63
N ALA A 730 6.31 -21.07 7.26
CA ALA A 730 7.33 -21.07 8.32
C ALA A 730 6.91 -21.90 9.54
N ALA A 731 5.66 -21.76 9.99
CA ALA A 731 5.11 -22.56 11.07
C ALA A 731 5.09 -24.06 10.75
N LYS A 732 4.67 -24.43 9.52
CA LYS A 732 4.73 -25.82 9.04
C LYS A 732 6.16 -26.37 8.99
N SER A 733 7.13 -25.55 8.60
CA SER A 733 8.55 -25.92 8.63
C SER A 733 9.01 -26.27 10.04
N ILE A 734 8.75 -25.40 11.02
CA ILE A 734 9.11 -25.65 12.43
C ILE A 734 8.39 -26.88 12.97
N LEU A 735 7.10 -27.02 12.68
CA LEU A 735 6.30 -28.17 13.11
C LEU A 735 6.83 -29.47 12.52
N SER A 736 7.28 -29.48 11.26
CA SER A 736 7.88 -30.67 10.64
C SER A 736 9.18 -31.10 11.32
N GLN A 737 10.03 -30.15 11.71
CA GLN A 737 11.24 -30.45 12.51
C GLN A 737 10.86 -31.02 13.88
N LEU A 738 9.85 -30.42 14.54
CA LEU A 738 9.38 -30.86 15.85
C LEU A 738 8.76 -32.27 15.81
N LEU A 739 8.09 -32.64 14.72
CA LEU A 739 7.52 -33.98 14.53
C LEU A 739 8.59 -35.04 14.22
N ALA A 740 9.76 -34.64 13.71
CA ALA A 740 10.81 -35.57 13.31
C ALA A 740 11.25 -36.47 14.50
N PRO A 741 11.40 -37.80 14.29
CA PRO A 741 11.86 -38.71 15.33
C PRO A 741 13.29 -38.42 15.81
N THR A 742 14.12 -37.84 14.95
CA THR A 742 15.53 -37.49 15.23
C THR A 742 15.69 -36.14 15.92
N PHE A 743 14.60 -35.42 16.20
CA PHE A 743 14.66 -34.09 16.81
C PHE A 743 15.22 -34.17 18.24
N SER A 744 16.39 -33.58 18.46
CA SER A 744 17.11 -33.59 19.74
C SER A 744 16.93 -32.32 20.57
N GLY A 745 15.97 -31.46 20.21
CA GLY A 745 15.67 -30.18 20.88
C GLY A 745 16.18 -28.93 20.16
N ASP A 746 17.15 -29.08 19.26
CA ASP A 746 17.68 -27.97 18.46
C ASP A 746 16.97 -27.86 17.11
N PHE A 747 16.46 -26.67 16.79
CA PHE A 747 15.87 -26.36 15.49
C PHE A 747 16.94 -25.96 14.48
N ASP A 748 16.92 -26.57 13.30
CA ASP A 748 17.80 -26.22 12.18
C ASP A 748 17.19 -25.06 11.39
N ILE A 749 17.54 -23.84 11.79
CA ILE A 749 17.00 -22.60 11.20
C ILE A 749 18.17 -21.73 10.74
N GLN A 750 18.13 -21.32 9.46
CA GLN A 750 19.14 -20.45 8.86
C GLN A 750 18.64 -19.02 8.75
N GLY A 751 19.43 -18.08 9.30
CA GLY A 751 19.12 -16.65 9.25
C GLY A 751 18.06 -16.20 10.26
N PHE A 752 17.48 -15.02 10.02
CA PHE A 752 16.53 -14.34 10.91
C PHE A 752 15.17 -14.15 10.24
N GLY A 753 14.69 -15.18 9.53
CA GLY A 753 13.44 -15.17 8.80
C GLY A 753 12.19 -15.37 9.68
N PRO A 754 11.00 -15.51 9.07
CA PRO A 754 9.75 -15.79 9.78
C PRO A 754 9.78 -17.08 10.61
N ASP A 755 10.51 -18.09 10.15
CA ASP A 755 10.79 -19.35 10.86
C ASP A 755 11.58 -19.11 12.15
N TYR A 756 12.67 -18.35 12.09
CA TYR A 756 13.43 -17.98 13.29
C TYR A 756 12.57 -17.23 14.29
N LEU A 757 11.76 -16.27 13.82
CA LEU A 757 10.91 -15.47 14.70
C LEU A 757 9.85 -16.32 15.39
N ILE A 758 9.17 -17.24 14.67
CA ILE A 758 8.20 -18.16 15.27
C ILE A 758 8.90 -19.06 16.28
N TYR A 759 10.03 -19.68 15.93
CA TYR A 759 10.79 -20.51 16.87
C TYR A 759 11.18 -19.75 18.13
N ALA A 760 11.78 -18.56 17.97
CA ALA A 760 12.26 -17.75 19.07
C ALA A 760 11.11 -17.34 20.00
N THR A 761 9.96 -16.99 19.44
CA THR A 761 8.81 -16.47 20.21
C THR A 761 7.96 -17.58 20.82
N MET A 762 7.91 -18.77 20.22
CA MET A 762 7.09 -19.90 20.69
C MET A 762 7.80 -20.85 21.65
N PHE A 763 9.12 -21.03 21.48
CA PHE A 763 9.90 -22.03 22.24
C PHE A 763 11.04 -21.39 23.03
N LYS A 764 11.91 -20.62 22.38
CA LYS A 764 13.11 -20.05 23.03
C LYS A 764 12.78 -19.06 24.15
N ASN A 765 11.86 -18.12 23.90
CA ASN A 765 11.53 -17.05 24.84
C ASN A 765 10.54 -17.49 25.93
N THR A 766 9.70 -18.49 25.63
CA THR A 766 8.74 -19.11 26.56
C THR A 766 9.39 -20.15 27.47
N GLY A 767 10.64 -20.55 27.18
CA GLY A 767 11.38 -21.54 27.96
C GLY A 767 10.86 -22.96 27.78
N ILE A 768 10.18 -23.27 26.68
CA ILE A 768 9.77 -24.64 26.35
C ILE A 768 11.03 -25.39 25.88
N ASP A 769 11.59 -26.20 26.76
CA ASP A 769 12.58 -27.22 26.39
C ASP A 769 11.84 -28.54 26.14
N THR A 770 11.83 -28.99 24.89
CA THR A 770 11.16 -30.24 24.49
C THR A 770 11.79 -31.49 25.11
N ASN A 771 13.04 -31.40 25.57
CA ASN A 771 13.71 -32.49 26.29
C ASN A 771 13.39 -32.48 27.79
N ASN A 772 12.96 -31.34 28.34
CA ASN A 772 12.65 -31.18 29.75
C ASN A 772 11.36 -30.35 29.96
N LEU A 773 10.23 -30.94 29.58
CA LEU A 773 8.90 -30.34 29.72
C LEU A 773 8.39 -30.27 31.19
N SER A 774 9.19 -30.75 32.15
CA SER A 774 8.88 -30.66 33.59
C SER A 774 9.24 -29.30 34.21
N GLN A 775 10.01 -28.46 33.50
CA GLN A 775 10.51 -27.18 33.99
C GLN A 775 10.18 -26.01 33.03
N ILE A 776 8.95 -25.97 32.52
CA ILE A 776 8.49 -24.83 31.70
C ILE A 776 8.42 -23.58 32.60
N ALA A 777 9.02 -22.46 32.19
CA ALA A 777 9.11 -21.25 33.00
C ALA A 777 7.81 -20.43 33.07
N ASP A 778 6.93 -20.56 32.06
CA ASP A 778 5.64 -19.87 31.99
C ASP A 778 4.54 -20.70 32.67
N ASP A 779 3.97 -20.15 33.75
CA ASP A 779 2.90 -20.78 34.53
C ASP A 779 1.67 -21.13 33.68
N ASN A 780 1.30 -20.31 32.68
CA ASN A 780 0.13 -20.57 31.83
C ASN A 780 0.38 -21.76 30.89
N LEU A 781 1.61 -21.91 30.39
CA LEU A 781 1.99 -23.05 29.56
C LEU A 781 2.12 -24.33 30.39
N LEU A 782 2.59 -24.22 31.64
CA LEU A 782 2.56 -25.33 32.60
C LEU A 782 1.13 -25.79 32.89
N GLU A 783 0.22 -24.86 33.18
CA GLU A 783 -1.20 -25.15 33.41
C GLU A 783 -1.83 -25.81 32.17
N LEU A 784 -1.55 -25.28 30.98
CA LEU A 784 -2.02 -25.85 29.71
C LEU A 784 -1.54 -27.29 29.51
N ARG A 785 -0.25 -27.56 29.77
CA ARG A 785 0.30 -28.90 29.68
C ARG A 785 -0.35 -29.83 30.70
N HIS A 786 -0.56 -29.37 31.93
CA HIS A 786 -1.25 -30.15 32.96
C HIS A 786 -2.67 -30.53 32.50
N ASP A 787 -3.41 -29.58 31.93
CA ASP A 787 -4.77 -29.82 31.43
C ASP A 787 -4.78 -30.82 30.28
N LEU A 788 -3.85 -30.71 29.32
CA LEU A 788 -3.68 -31.70 28.24
C LEU A 788 -3.37 -33.10 28.78
N LEU A 789 -2.43 -33.23 29.73
CA LEU A 789 -2.10 -34.52 30.34
C LEU A 789 -3.25 -35.07 31.20
N SER A 790 -4.04 -34.19 31.83
CA SER A 790 -5.23 -34.60 32.59
C SER A 790 -6.32 -35.15 31.67
N HIS A 791 -6.49 -34.54 30.49
CA HIS A 791 -7.41 -35.01 29.46
C HIS A 791 -7.04 -36.43 29.00
N PHE A 792 -5.75 -36.70 28.81
CA PHE A 792 -5.23 -38.03 28.47
C PHE A 792 -5.43 -39.10 29.54
N LYS A 793 -5.41 -38.72 30.82
CA LYS A 793 -5.72 -39.65 31.92
C LYS A 793 -7.20 -40.06 31.93
N GLN A 794 -8.09 -39.20 31.46
CA GLN A 794 -9.53 -39.44 31.42
C GLN A 794 -9.94 -40.18 30.15
N ASN A 795 -9.34 -39.82 29.01
CA ASN A 795 -9.66 -40.37 27.70
C ASN A 795 -8.41 -40.96 27.05
N LYS A 796 -8.29 -42.30 27.04
CA LYS A 796 -7.19 -42.98 26.33
C LYS A 796 -7.35 -42.92 24.79
N ARG A 797 -8.57 -42.75 24.28
CA ARG A 797 -8.87 -42.51 22.85
C ARG A 797 -9.79 -41.30 22.72
N GLY A 798 -9.53 -40.42 21.76
CA GLY A 798 -10.30 -39.19 21.55
C GLY A 798 -10.00 -38.53 20.21
N LYS A 799 -10.67 -37.40 19.91
CA LYS A 799 -10.46 -36.66 18.66
C LYS A 799 -9.35 -35.63 18.82
N ILE A 800 -8.55 -35.42 17.77
CA ILE A 800 -7.50 -34.38 17.77
C ILE A 800 -8.12 -32.98 17.89
N VAL A 801 -9.31 -32.76 17.30
CA VAL A 801 -10.03 -31.49 17.38
C VAL A 801 -10.39 -31.13 18.84
N ASP A 802 -10.67 -32.11 19.69
CA ASP A 802 -10.96 -31.87 21.11
C ASP A 802 -9.74 -31.28 21.83
N LEU A 803 -8.53 -31.72 21.47
CA LEU A 803 -7.28 -31.16 21.98
C LEU A 803 -7.07 -29.72 21.50
N TYR A 804 -7.36 -29.44 20.23
CA TYR A 804 -7.32 -28.06 19.72
C TYR A 804 -8.33 -27.16 20.43
N ASP A 805 -9.51 -27.69 20.75
CA ASP A 805 -10.55 -26.94 21.43
C ASP A 805 -10.22 -26.63 22.88
N LEU A 806 -9.45 -27.47 23.57
CA LEU A 806 -8.89 -27.13 24.89
C LEU A 806 -8.02 -25.86 24.82
N LEU A 807 -7.14 -25.74 23.82
CA LEU A 807 -6.30 -24.55 23.64
C LEU A 807 -7.10 -23.33 23.17
N ARG A 808 -8.12 -23.54 22.33
CA ARG A 808 -8.91 -22.47 21.69
C ARG A 808 -9.92 -21.83 22.64
N HIS A 809 -10.52 -22.59 23.55
CA HIS A 809 -11.59 -22.10 24.41
C HIS A 809 -11.08 -21.47 25.72
N GLU A 810 -11.99 -20.92 26.52
CA GLU A 810 -11.71 -20.45 27.88
C GLU A 810 -11.18 -21.62 28.72
N PRO A 811 -10.09 -21.46 29.51
CA PRO A 811 -9.47 -20.20 29.90
C PRO A 811 -8.28 -19.73 29.02
N TYR A 812 -7.91 -20.45 27.97
CA TYR A 812 -6.68 -20.19 27.21
C TYR A 812 -6.89 -19.25 26.02
N GLY A 813 -7.91 -19.49 25.19
CA GLY A 813 -8.25 -18.59 24.09
C GLY A 813 -7.18 -18.44 23.00
N ILE A 814 -6.30 -19.41 22.79
CA ILE A 814 -5.13 -19.31 21.92
C ILE A 814 -5.55 -19.14 20.45
N ARG A 815 -4.79 -18.35 19.68
CA ARG A 815 -5.03 -18.15 18.25
C ARG A 815 -4.71 -19.40 17.46
N GLU A 816 -5.60 -19.76 16.53
CA GLU A 816 -5.53 -20.98 15.73
C GLU A 816 -4.13 -21.29 15.15
N PRO A 817 -3.39 -20.35 14.53
CA PRO A 817 -2.09 -20.66 13.94
C PRO A 817 -1.05 -21.20 14.93
N LEU A 818 -1.17 -20.86 16.22
CA LEU A 818 -0.24 -21.25 17.28
C LEU A 818 -0.54 -22.63 17.84
N ILE A 819 -1.79 -23.10 17.71
CA ILE A 819 -2.29 -24.31 18.38
C ILE A 819 -1.47 -25.55 18.01
N PRO A 820 -1.21 -25.89 16.73
CA PRO A 820 -0.44 -27.10 16.40
C PRO A 820 0.97 -27.08 16.98
N LEU A 821 1.66 -25.94 16.93
CA LEU A 821 3.02 -25.81 17.48
C LEU A 821 3.06 -25.98 19.00
N LEU A 822 2.14 -25.34 19.73
CA LEU A 822 2.08 -25.49 21.19
C LEU A 822 1.64 -26.88 21.60
N LEU A 823 0.66 -27.48 20.91
CA LEU A 823 0.17 -28.82 21.21
C LEU A 823 1.32 -29.84 21.11
N ILE A 824 2.02 -29.87 19.97
CA ILE A 824 3.14 -30.80 19.79
C ILE A 824 4.30 -30.43 20.71
N GLY A 825 4.57 -29.14 20.91
CA GLY A 825 5.65 -28.67 21.77
C GLY A 825 5.52 -29.13 23.21
N LEU A 826 4.32 -28.98 23.78
CA LEU A 826 4.02 -29.32 25.17
C LEU A 826 3.83 -30.82 25.41
N LEU A 827 3.64 -31.60 24.34
CA LEU A 827 3.38 -33.04 24.39
C LEU A 827 4.47 -33.87 23.72
N LYS A 828 5.61 -33.28 23.35
CA LYS A 828 6.67 -33.99 22.59
C LYS A 828 7.14 -35.28 23.28
N ASP A 829 7.17 -35.29 24.61
CA ASP A 829 7.55 -36.42 25.45
C ASP A 829 6.51 -37.55 25.50
N VAL A 830 5.25 -37.28 25.21
CA VAL A 830 4.18 -38.30 25.16
C VAL A 830 3.66 -38.56 23.75
N TRP A 831 3.98 -37.69 22.78
CA TRP A 831 3.52 -37.78 21.40
C TRP A 831 3.89 -39.10 20.73
N HIS A 832 5.06 -39.65 21.06
CA HIS A 832 5.53 -40.93 20.54
C HIS A 832 4.73 -42.14 21.05
N GLN A 833 3.90 -41.96 22.09
CA GLN A 833 3.05 -42.99 22.67
C GLN A 833 1.64 -42.98 22.06
N MET A 834 1.40 -42.12 21.07
CA MET A 834 0.10 -41.94 20.42
C MET A 834 0.08 -42.67 19.07
N ALA A 835 -0.98 -43.44 18.81
CA ALA A 835 -1.35 -43.85 17.46
C ALA A 835 -2.47 -42.95 16.94
N PHE A 836 -2.48 -42.74 15.63
CA PHE A 836 -3.43 -41.85 14.97
C PHE A 836 -4.29 -42.62 13.96
N TYR A 837 -5.56 -42.26 13.88
CA TYR A 837 -6.55 -42.93 13.04
C TYR A 837 -7.39 -41.91 12.26
N SER A 838 -7.86 -42.28 11.08
CA SER A 838 -8.86 -41.55 10.30
C SER A 838 -9.94 -42.53 9.85
N ASN A 839 -11.19 -42.35 10.31
CA ASN A 839 -12.29 -43.30 10.06
C ASN A 839 -11.90 -44.76 10.37
N ASP A 840 -11.31 -44.98 11.55
CA ASP A 840 -10.76 -46.28 12.01
C ASP A 840 -9.57 -46.85 11.18
N PHE A 841 -9.10 -46.15 10.15
CA PHE A 841 -7.87 -46.52 9.44
C PHE A 841 -6.64 -45.89 10.11
N TYR A 842 -5.64 -46.72 10.41
CA TYR A 842 -4.38 -46.28 10.99
C TYR A 842 -3.63 -45.31 10.05
N ILE A 843 -3.13 -44.22 10.62
CA ILE A 843 -2.32 -43.21 9.93
C ILE A 843 -0.87 -43.44 10.30
N HIS A 844 -0.05 -43.76 9.31
CA HIS A 844 1.37 -44.05 9.51
C HIS A 844 2.15 -42.86 10.10
N GLU A 845 1.83 -41.62 9.68
CA GLU A 845 2.47 -40.42 10.19
C GLU A 845 1.54 -39.21 10.04
N LEU A 846 1.41 -38.41 11.11
CA LEU A 846 0.79 -37.09 11.04
C LEU A 846 1.86 -36.07 10.66
N ASN A 847 1.76 -35.52 9.45
CA ASN A 847 2.65 -34.46 9.02
C ASN A 847 2.10 -33.06 9.41
N ALA A 848 2.95 -32.04 9.27
CA ALA A 848 2.60 -30.66 9.61
C ALA A 848 1.41 -30.13 8.80
N ASP A 849 1.26 -30.54 7.53
CA ASP A 849 0.14 -30.14 6.69
C ASP A 849 -1.19 -30.67 7.26
N MET A 850 -1.27 -31.97 7.55
CA MET A 850 -2.44 -32.62 8.13
C MET A 850 -2.87 -31.96 9.44
N LEU A 851 -1.94 -31.65 10.35
CA LEU A 851 -2.28 -31.01 11.64
C LEU A 851 -2.91 -29.63 11.46
N TYR A 852 -2.41 -28.82 10.51
CA TYR A 852 -3.01 -27.52 10.20
C TYR A 852 -4.35 -27.69 9.45
N ASP A 853 -4.46 -28.68 8.57
CA ASP A 853 -5.69 -28.94 7.81
C ASP A 853 -6.81 -29.44 8.74
N ILE A 854 -6.49 -30.25 9.75
CA ILE A 854 -7.45 -30.67 10.81
C ILE A 854 -8.04 -29.44 11.52
N LEU A 855 -7.20 -28.43 11.81
CA LEU A 855 -7.63 -27.22 12.48
C LEU A 855 -8.54 -26.36 11.57
N GLU A 856 -8.15 -26.18 10.31
CA GLU A 856 -8.87 -25.35 9.34
C GLU A 856 -10.20 -25.96 8.91
N LEU A 857 -10.22 -27.27 8.65
CA LEU A 857 -11.41 -27.99 8.21
C LEU A 857 -12.26 -28.51 9.38
N ARG A 858 -11.79 -28.37 10.61
CA ARG A 858 -12.46 -28.93 11.81
C ARG A 858 -12.75 -30.42 11.63
N ALA A 859 -11.76 -31.15 11.11
CA ALA A 859 -11.90 -32.54 10.73
C ALA A 859 -12.01 -33.47 11.95
N ASP A 860 -13.24 -33.81 12.32
CA ASP A 860 -13.56 -34.54 13.55
C ASP A 860 -13.37 -36.07 13.45
N PHE A 861 -13.00 -36.56 12.26
CA PHE A 861 -12.72 -37.97 11.98
C PHE A 861 -11.26 -38.38 12.25
N TYR A 862 -10.39 -37.43 12.62
CA TYR A 862 -9.02 -37.71 13.06
C TYR A 862 -8.98 -37.96 14.56
N GLU A 863 -8.56 -39.17 14.94
CA GLU A 863 -8.53 -39.64 16.31
C GLU A 863 -7.10 -39.98 16.75
N TYR A 864 -6.88 -39.91 18.07
CA TYR A 864 -5.67 -40.40 18.73
C TYR A 864 -6.03 -41.50 19.73
N GLU A 865 -5.11 -42.43 19.94
CA GLU A 865 -5.14 -43.40 21.03
C GLU A 865 -3.78 -43.44 21.73
N LEU A 866 -3.77 -43.42 23.06
CA LEU A 866 -2.58 -43.44 23.90
C LEU A 866 -2.29 -44.84 24.41
N TYR A 867 -1.04 -45.29 24.25
CA TYR A 867 -0.60 -46.61 24.67
C TYR A 867 0.51 -46.53 25.72
N GLU A 868 0.36 -47.33 26.76
CA GLU A 868 1.41 -47.60 27.74
C GLU A 868 2.17 -48.85 27.28
N LEU A 869 3.34 -48.68 26.66
CA LEU A 869 4.20 -49.80 26.32
C LEU A 869 4.71 -50.47 27.61
N SER A 870 4.54 -51.79 27.72
CA SER A 870 5.12 -52.56 28.82
C SER A 870 6.65 -52.49 28.77
N SER A 871 7.29 -52.64 29.93
CA SER A 871 8.76 -52.71 30.01
C SER A 871 9.34 -53.83 29.14
N GLU A 872 8.62 -54.94 28.98
CA GLU A 872 9.00 -56.07 28.11
C GLU A 872 9.00 -55.67 26.63
N ASN A 873 7.98 -54.94 26.17
CA ASN A 873 7.89 -54.47 24.79
C ASN A 873 8.99 -53.45 24.45
N LEU A 874 9.37 -52.58 25.40
CA LEU A 874 10.48 -51.63 25.22
C LEU A 874 11.83 -52.35 25.06
N ILE A 875 12.07 -53.41 25.83
CA ILE A 875 13.28 -54.22 25.69
C ILE A 875 13.29 -54.94 24.34
N LEU A 876 12.14 -55.48 23.92
CA LEU A 876 12.02 -56.16 22.62
C LEU A 876 12.31 -55.21 21.45
N LEU A 877 11.85 -53.95 21.51
CA LEU A 877 12.16 -52.94 20.50
C LEU A 877 13.66 -52.63 20.44
N LYS A 878 14.32 -52.53 21.60
CA LYS A 878 15.78 -52.40 21.68
C LYS A 878 16.50 -53.56 21.00
N ASP A 879 16.09 -54.79 21.31
CA ASP A 879 16.72 -55.99 20.78
C ASP A 879 16.53 -56.11 19.26
N VAL A 880 15.33 -55.78 18.76
CA VAL A 880 15.05 -55.72 17.32
C VAL A 880 15.91 -54.65 16.64
N ASN A 881 15.99 -53.46 17.23
CA ASN A 881 16.80 -52.36 16.69
C ASN A 881 18.29 -52.72 16.62
N ALA A 882 18.82 -53.35 17.68
CA ALA A 882 20.19 -53.82 17.72
C ALA A 882 20.46 -54.91 16.66
N THR A 883 19.55 -55.88 16.52
CA THR A 883 19.76 -57.04 15.63
C THR A 883 19.56 -56.72 14.14
N PHE A 884 18.55 -55.91 13.80
CA PHE A 884 18.22 -55.61 12.40
C PHE A 884 18.89 -54.35 11.88
N PHE A 885 19.08 -53.33 12.73
CA PHE A 885 19.46 -51.97 12.32
C PHE A 885 20.67 -51.41 13.09
N ASN A 886 21.43 -52.24 13.80
CA ASN A 886 22.63 -51.85 14.56
C ASN A 886 22.38 -50.76 15.62
N GLY A 887 21.15 -50.64 16.14
CA GLY A 887 20.79 -49.64 17.15
C GLY A 887 20.68 -48.21 16.61
N THR A 888 20.59 -48.03 15.29
CA THR A 888 20.55 -46.70 14.66
C THR A 888 19.18 -46.03 14.69
N LEU A 889 18.10 -46.80 14.90
CA LEU A 889 16.74 -46.27 14.89
C LEU A 889 16.28 -45.83 16.28
N SER A 890 15.21 -45.05 16.33
CA SER A 890 14.47 -44.79 17.57
C SER A 890 13.63 -46.01 17.96
N GLU A 891 13.53 -46.29 19.25
CA GLU A 891 12.88 -47.47 19.85
C GLU A 891 11.35 -47.32 19.90
N GLN A 892 10.76 -46.91 18.77
CA GLN A 892 9.32 -46.73 18.62
C GLN A 892 8.75 -47.88 17.77
N PRO A 893 7.61 -48.48 18.16
CA PRO A 893 6.98 -49.57 17.42
C PRO A 893 6.80 -49.24 15.93
N VAL A 894 6.25 -48.05 15.65
CA VAL A 894 5.97 -47.60 14.28
C VAL A 894 7.26 -47.59 13.45
N ILE A 895 8.30 -46.89 13.92
CA ILE A 895 9.58 -46.74 13.20
C ILE A 895 10.22 -48.10 12.94
N ILE A 896 10.30 -48.94 13.97
CA ILE A 896 10.93 -50.24 13.87
C ILE A 896 10.18 -51.14 12.90
N PHE A 897 8.84 -51.18 12.96
CA PHE A 897 8.05 -52.01 12.04
C PHE A 897 8.06 -51.49 10.60
N THR A 898 8.08 -50.18 10.39
CA THR A 898 8.26 -49.60 9.05
C THR A 898 9.60 -50.01 8.43
N GLU A 899 10.68 -49.95 9.20
CA GLU A 899 12.00 -50.38 8.74
C GLU A 899 12.11 -51.91 8.61
N LEU A 900 11.43 -52.68 9.46
CA LEU A 900 11.32 -54.14 9.29
C LEU A 900 10.56 -54.50 8.01
N MET A 901 9.52 -53.73 7.66
CA MET A 901 8.81 -53.89 6.39
C MET A 901 9.72 -53.57 5.20
N ARG A 902 10.56 -52.52 5.27
CA ARG A 902 11.57 -52.21 4.25
C ARG A 902 12.60 -53.31 4.13
N TRP A 903 13.12 -53.81 5.25
CA TRP A 903 14.03 -54.95 5.30
C TRP A 903 13.39 -56.20 4.68
N LEU A 904 12.16 -56.55 5.03
CA LEU A 904 11.43 -57.69 4.47
C LEU A 904 11.27 -57.55 2.95
N ARG A 905 10.96 -56.34 2.45
CA ARG A 905 10.86 -56.04 1.01
C ARG A 905 12.20 -56.09 0.27
N SER A 906 13.33 -55.95 0.97
CA SER A 906 14.67 -56.05 0.39
C SER A 906 15.13 -57.49 0.15
N LEU A 907 14.51 -58.47 0.82
CA LEU A 907 14.81 -59.90 0.64
C LEU A 907 14.38 -60.40 -0.75
N PRO A 908 14.91 -61.53 -1.26
CA PRO A 908 14.43 -62.14 -2.49
C PRO A 908 12.92 -62.39 -2.48
N ARG A 909 12.24 -62.13 -3.59
CA ARG A 909 10.78 -62.27 -3.71
C ARG A 909 10.31 -63.66 -3.27
N TYR A 910 11.05 -64.71 -3.59
CA TYR A 910 10.73 -66.07 -3.15
C TYR A 910 10.66 -66.19 -1.63
N THR A 911 11.67 -65.71 -0.90
CA THR A 911 11.68 -65.67 0.57
C THR A 911 10.49 -64.89 1.14
N GLN A 912 10.10 -63.80 0.49
CA GLN A 912 8.95 -63.00 0.92
C GLN A 912 7.64 -63.80 0.84
N VAL A 913 7.40 -64.52 -0.26
CA VAL A 913 6.07 -65.08 -0.58
C VAL A 913 5.91 -66.57 -0.32
N THR A 914 7.00 -67.32 -0.11
CA THR A 914 6.94 -68.78 0.11
C THR A 914 6.43 -69.16 1.50
N ASP A 915 5.66 -70.23 1.57
CA ASP A 915 5.28 -70.88 2.82
C ASP A 915 6.29 -71.98 3.24
N GLN A 916 7.32 -72.26 2.42
CA GLN A 916 8.36 -73.27 2.69
C GLN A 916 9.45 -72.80 3.69
N LEU A 917 9.04 -72.09 4.73
CA LEU A 917 9.86 -71.65 5.85
C LEU A 917 9.44 -72.36 7.13
N THR A 918 10.18 -72.16 8.22
CA THR A 918 9.74 -72.65 9.53
C THR A 918 8.46 -71.93 9.97
N VAL A 919 7.64 -72.57 10.81
CA VAL A 919 6.38 -72.00 11.33
C VAL A 919 6.63 -70.63 12.00
N THR A 920 7.73 -70.51 12.73
CA THR A 920 8.14 -69.27 13.40
C THR A 920 8.56 -68.17 12.42
N GLU A 921 9.24 -68.50 11.32
CA GLU A 921 9.62 -67.53 10.29
C GLU A 921 8.41 -67.02 9.51
N ASN A 922 7.46 -67.90 9.16
CA ASN A 922 6.21 -67.49 8.52
C ASN A 922 5.38 -66.58 9.43
N HIS A 923 5.24 -66.92 10.71
CA HIS A 923 4.53 -66.07 11.66
C HIS A 923 5.22 -64.71 11.85
N PHE A 924 6.55 -64.66 11.87
CA PHE A 924 7.30 -63.41 11.90
C PHE A 924 7.04 -62.54 10.66
N LYS A 925 7.03 -63.12 9.45
CA LYS A 925 6.65 -62.39 8.22
C LYS A 925 5.23 -61.83 8.29
N GLU A 926 4.28 -62.60 8.81
CA GLU A 926 2.89 -62.17 8.99
C GLU A 926 2.78 -61.01 9.98
N ILE A 927 3.47 -61.08 11.11
CA ILE A 927 3.50 -60.00 12.11
C ILE A 927 4.06 -58.71 11.50
N ILE A 928 5.15 -58.81 10.72
CA ILE A 928 5.71 -57.65 10.00
C ILE A 928 4.68 -57.09 9.02
N ARG A 929 3.92 -57.91 8.28
CA ARG A 929 2.85 -57.42 7.37
C ARG A 929 1.67 -56.78 8.10
N GLN A 930 1.22 -57.40 9.19
CA GLN A 930 0.11 -56.88 10.03
C GLN A 930 0.45 -55.53 10.67
N SER A 931 1.74 -55.22 10.79
CA SER A 931 2.18 -53.93 11.33
C SER A 931 1.80 -52.74 10.46
N GLU A 932 1.48 -52.94 9.17
CA GLU A 932 0.95 -51.85 8.33
C GLU A 932 -0.42 -51.35 8.81
N THR A 933 -1.20 -52.23 9.43
CA THR A 933 -2.53 -51.91 9.96
C THR A 933 -2.49 -51.57 11.45
N ASP A 934 -1.66 -52.27 12.22
CA ASP A 934 -1.55 -52.07 13.66
C ASP A 934 -0.14 -52.49 14.17
N PRO A 935 0.82 -51.55 14.21
CA PRO A 935 2.17 -51.80 14.73
C PRO A 935 2.17 -52.29 16.19
N LEU A 936 1.13 -51.97 16.97
CA LEU A 936 1.05 -52.24 18.40
C LEU A 936 0.50 -53.63 18.68
N ALA A 937 -0.49 -54.09 17.93
CA ALA A 937 -0.86 -55.51 17.91
C ALA A 937 0.34 -56.36 17.45
N SER A 938 1.09 -55.88 16.46
CA SER A 938 2.28 -56.58 15.95
C SER A 938 3.40 -56.72 16.99
N ILE A 939 3.68 -55.71 17.83
CA ILE A 939 4.68 -55.89 18.90
C ILE A 939 4.24 -56.93 19.93
N ASN A 940 2.96 -56.93 20.32
CA ASN A 940 2.44 -57.90 21.27
C ASN A 940 2.46 -59.32 20.69
N ASN A 941 2.23 -59.47 19.39
CA ASN A 941 2.37 -60.76 18.71
C ASN A 941 3.84 -61.17 18.55
N LEU A 942 4.76 -60.22 18.32
CA LEU A 942 6.19 -60.47 18.28
C LEU A 942 6.73 -60.95 19.65
N ALA A 943 6.27 -60.36 20.74
CA ALA A 943 6.62 -60.76 22.10
C ALA A 943 6.19 -62.20 22.45
N LYS A 944 5.18 -62.76 21.75
CA LYS A 944 4.77 -64.16 21.94
C LYS A 944 5.74 -65.16 21.31
N ILE A 945 6.45 -64.76 20.24
CA ILE A 945 7.35 -65.64 19.49
C ILE A 945 8.83 -65.44 19.81
N VAL A 946 9.22 -64.25 20.26
CA VAL A 946 10.60 -63.93 20.63
C VAL A 946 10.72 -63.89 22.15
N LYS A 947 11.51 -64.81 22.71
CA LYS A 947 11.79 -64.84 24.16
C LYS A 947 13.23 -64.44 24.51
N SER A 948 14.13 -64.43 23.52
CA SER A 948 15.53 -64.04 23.68
C SER A 948 16.08 -63.38 22.41
N ASP A 949 17.13 -62.56 22.56
CA ASP A 949 17.88 -61.96 21.43
C ASP A 949 18.45 -63.03 20.47
N SER A 950 18.71 -64.24 20.98
CA SER A 950 19.15 -65.37 20.16
C SER A 950 18.09 -65.83 19.15
N ASP A 951 16.81 -65.61 19.43
CA ASP A 951 15.71 -65.98 18.55
C ASP A 951 15.58 -64.98 17.38
N LEU A 952 15.78 -63.67 17.64
CA LEU A 952 15.80 -62.65 16.59
C LEU A 952 16.92 -62.87 15.59
N LYS A 953 18.13 -63.20 16.07
CA LYS A 953 19.28 -63.52 15.19
C LYS A 953 19.03 -64.76 14.34
N LYS A 954 18.38 -65.80 14.90
CA LYS A 954 17.98 -66.99 14.14
C LYS A 954 16.95 -66.66 13.06
N LEU A 955 15.92 -65.87 13.38
CA LEU A 955 14.90 -65.44 12.41
C LEU A 955 15.51 -64.60 11.27
N LYS A 956 16.38 -63.64 11.60
CA LYS A 956 17.08 -62.81 10.61
C LYS A 956 17.94 -63.66 9.67
N THR A 957 18.84 -64.46 10.24
CA THR A 957 19.77 -65.30 9.47
C THR A 957 19.07 -66.41 8.69
N GLY A 958 17.97 -66.95 9.21
CA GLY A 958 17.14 -67.94 8.53
C GLY A 958 16.52 -67.38 7.25
N LEU A 959 15.90 -66.20 7.34
CA LEU A 959 15.29 -65.51 6.20
C LEU A 959 16.34 -65.01 5.18
N GLU A 960 17.45 -64.41 5.64
CA GLU A 960 18.51 -63.92 4.75
C GLU A 960 19.21 -65.06 3.98
N ASN A 961 19.42 -66.21 4.65
CA ASN A 961 20.08 -67.36 4.02
C ASN A 961 19.12 -68.33 3.31
N HIS A 962 17.81 -68.15 3.42
CA HIS A 962 16.81 -69.08 2.89
C HIS A 962 17.04 -69.41 1.41
N LEU A 963 17.27 -68.40 0.56
CA LEU A 963 17.51 -68.63 -0.87
C LEU A 963 18.77 -69.48 -1.11
N SER A 964 19.85 -69.23 -0.36
CA SER A 964 21.11 -69.99 -0.51
C SER A 964 20.96 -71.46 -0.11
N LEU A 965 20.23 -71.72 0.99
CA LEU A 965 19.89 -73.06 1.44
C LEU A 965 18.99 -73.76 0.42
N MET A 966 18.03 -73.03 -0.16
CA MET A 966 17.14 -73.59 -1.16
C MET A 966 17.86 -73.93 -2.47
N ILE A 967 18.79 -73.10 -2.95
CA ILE A 967 19.63 -73.42 -4.11
C ILE A 967 20.35 -74.75 -3.88
N LYS A 968 20.95 -74.91 -2.70
CA LYS A 968 21.67 -76.14 -2.33
C LYS A 968 20.73 -77.34 -2.31
N ARG A 969 19.55 -77.20 -1.69
CA ARG A 969 18.53 -78.26 -1.62
C ARG A 969 18.01 -78.66 -2.99
N ILE A 970 17.63 -77.70 -3.84
CA ILE A 970 17.17 -77.97 -5.21
C ILE A 970 18.27 -78.69 -6.00
N LYS A 971 19.53 -78.26 -5.84
CA LYS A 971 20.67 -78.92 -6.48
C LYS A 971 20.79 -80.39 -6.08
N GLU A 972 20.72 -80.68 -4.78
CA GLU A 972 20.77 -82.04 -4.23
C GLU A 972 19.56 -82.88 -4.69
N GLU A 973 18.35 -82.32 -4.67
CA GLU A 973 17.13 -83.00 -5.11
C GLU A 973 17.11 -83.27 -6.63
N VAL A 974 17.69 -82.36 -7.44
CA VAL A 974 17.84 -82.57 -8.90
C VAL A 974 18.79 -83.74 -9.16
N LEU A 975 19.94 -83.78 -8.48
CA LEU A 975 20.91 -84.89 -8.59
C LEU A 975 20.29 -86.23 -8.16
N LEU A 976 19.57 -86.23 -7.04
CA LEU A 976 18.85 -87.41 -6.55
C LEU A 976 17.81 -87.93 -7.55
N LYS A 977 17.00 -87.06 -8.15
CA LYS A 977 16.00 -87.45 -9.15
C LYS A 977 16.60 -87.93 -10.47
N MET A 978 17.84 -87.55 -10.75
CA MET A 978 18.61 -88.07 -11.87
C MET A 978 19.34 -89.38 -11.52
N GLU A 979 19.25 -89.88 -10.27
CA GLU A 979 19.97 -91.05 -9.77
C GLU A 979 21.50 -90.87 -9.84
N VAL A 980 21.98 -89.68 -9.48
CA VAL A 980 23.40 -89.29 -9.56
C VAL A 980 23.89 -88.86 -8.17
N GLU A 981 24.98 -89.47 -7.69
CA GLU A 981 25.50 -89.19 -6.34
C GLU A 981 26.30 -87.88 -6.25
N SER A 982 26.93 -87.45 -7.34
CA SER A 982 27.72 -86.23 -7.36
C SER A 982 27.67 -85.52 -8.72
N ASN A 983 27.97 -84.22 -8.75
CA ASN A 983 28.06 -83.46 -10.02
C ASN A 983 28.97 -84.15 -11.05
N LYS A 984 30.03 -84.85 -10.60
CA LYS A 984 31.01 -85.51 -11.47
C LYS A 984 30.39 -86.61 -12.33
N ASP A 985 29.26 -87.17 -11.89
CA ASP A 985 28.60 -88.31 -12.52
C ASP A 985 27.50 -87.87 -13.51
N ILE A 986 27.28 -86.55 -13.69
CA ILE A 986 26.32 -85.99 -14.65
C ILE A 986 26.65 -86.40 -16.09
N HIS A 987 27.94 -86.48 -16.46
CA HIS A 987 28.37 -87.00 -17.77
C HIS A 987 27.96 -88.47 -17.94
N GLY A 988 28.18 -89.29 -16.91
CA GLY A 988 27.77 -90.70 -16.93
C GLY A 988 26.25 -90.88 -17.04
N TRP A 989 25.46 -89.98 -16.43
CA TRP A 989 24.01 -89.97 -16.60
C TRP A 989 23.58 -89.60 -18.02
N ALA A 990 24.22 -88.57 -18.62
CA ALA A 990 23.91 -88.13 -19.97
C ALA A 990 24.21 -89.22 -21.02
N ASP A 991 25.29 -89.97 -20.83
CA ASP A 991 25.64 -91.11 -21.70
C ASP A 991 24.66 -92.27 -21.56
N ARG A 992 24.17 -92.55 -20.34
CA ARG A 992 23.15 -93.59 -20.09
C ARG A 992 21.77 -93.22 -20.66
N ASN A 993 21.44 -91.93 -20.72
CA ASN A 993 20.13 -91.41 -21.17
C ASN A 993 20.22 -90.66 -22.50
N LYS A 994 21.11 -91.08 -23.39
CA LYS A 994 21.48 -90.35 -24.61
C LYS A 994 20.30 -90.01 -25.53
N GLU A 995 19.33 -90.92 -25.69
CA GLU A 995 18.11 -90.69 -26.49
C GLU A 995 17.20 -89.61 -25.90
N LEU A 996 17.12 -89.55 -24.57
CA LEU A 996 16.29 -88.60 -23.82
C LEU A 996 16.95 -87.20 -23.83
N VAL A 997 18.28 -87.14 -23.76
CA VAL A 997 19.05 -85.89 -23.88
C VAL A 997 18.98 -85.32 -25.30
N LEU A 998 19.03 -86.17 -26.34
CA LEU A 998 18.93 -85.73 -27.73
C LEU A 998 17.52 -85.25 -28.12
N SER A 999 16.47 -85.80 -27.51
CA SER A 999 15.07 -85.44 -27.79
C SER A 999 14.60 -84.18 -27.06
N SER A 1000 15.31 -83.72 -26.04
CA SER A 1000 14.99 -82.51 -25.28
C SER A 1000 16.08 -81.43 -25.42
N PRO A 1001 15.81 -80.30 -26.10
CA PRO A 1001 16.75 -79.19 -26.21
C PRO A 1001 17.20 -78.64 -24.85
N ILE A 1002 16.34 -78.71 -23.83
CA ILE A 1002 16.61 -78.24 -22.47
C ILE A 1002 17.64 -79.13 -21.78
N LEU A 1003 17.52 -80.46 -21.91
CA LEU A 1003 18.47 -81.40 -21.32
C LEU A 1003 19.81 -81.40 -22.06
N ALA A 1004 19.80 -81.29 -23.39
CA ALA A 1004 21.01 -81.11 -24.18
C ALA A 1004 21.78 -79.84 -23.79
N GLY A 1005 21.06 -78.73 -23.61
CA GLY A 1005 21.64 -77.47 -23.13
C GLY A 1005 22.19 -77.57 -21.72
N PHE A 1006 21.47 -78.23 -20.80
CA PHE A 1006 21.93 -78.48 -19.43
C PHE A 1006 23.26 -79.26 -19.41
N VAL A 1007 23.39 -80.33 -20.19
CA VAL A 1007 24.62 -81.13 -20.28
C VAL A 1007 25.77 -80.32 -20.90
N SER A 1008 25.47 -79.46 -21.88
CA SER A 1008 26.44 -78.55 -22.50
C SER A 1008 26.96 -77.49 -21.52
N GLU A 1009 26.07 -76.85 -20.76
CA GLU A 1009 26.43 -75.87 -19.72
C GLU A 1009 27.30 -76.50 -18.62
N TYR A 1010 26.97 -77.74 -18.21
CA TYR A 1010 27.81 -78.52 -17.30
C TYR A 1010 29.21 -78.79 -17.90
N ALA A 1011 29.28 -79.24 -19.16
CA ALA A 1011 30.55 -79.51 -19.85
C ALA A 1011 31.46 -78.26 -19.97
N GLN A 1012 30.86 -77.07 -20.02
CA GLN A 1012 31.55 -75.79 -20.07
C GLN A 1012 31.91 -75.21 -18.69
N ASN A 1013 31.69 -75.96 -17.59
CA ASN A 1013 31.85 -75.50 -16.20
C ASN A 1013 31.02 -74.25 -15.85
N LYS A 1014 29.85 -74.08 -16.46
CA LYS A 1014 28.92 -72.99 -16.16
C LYS A 1014 27.84 -73.42 -15.16
N ASP A 1015 27.06 -72.47 -14.65
CA ASP A 1015 25.99 -72.74 -13.67
C ASP A 1015 24.80 -73.44 -14.34
N TRP A 1016 24.93 -74.76 -14.45
CA TRP A 1016 23.93 -75.64 -15.04
C TRP A 1016 22.57 -75.57 -14.33
N LEU A 1017 22.55 -75.25 -13.03
CA LEU A 1017 21.31 -75.20 -12.26
C LEU A 1017 20.55 -73.93 -12.59
N ALA A 1018 21.25 -72.80 -12.71
CA ALA A 1018 20.66 -71.55 -13.18
C ALA A 1018 20.08 -71.70 -14.60
N TYR A 1019 20.80 -72.36 -15.51
CA TYR A 1019 20.31 -72.66 -16.86
C TYR A 1019 19.02 -73.50 -16.82
N LEU A 1020 19.02 -74.57 -16.03
CA LEU A 1020 17.89 -75.48 -15.92
C LEU A 1020 16.65 -74.80 -15.32
N ILE A 1021 16.84 -73.95 -14.30
CA ILE A 1021 15.79 -73.11 -13.70
C ILE A 1021 15.21 -72.13 -14.73
N GLU A 1022 16.07 -71.41 -15.47
CA GLU A 1022 15.64 -70.45 -16.48
C GLU A 1022 14.86 -71.11 -17.61
N LYS A 1023 15.31 -72.27 -18.11
CA LYS A 1023 14.64 -72.93 -19.24
C LYS A 1023 13.36 -73.65 -18.87
N ILE A 1024 13.20 -74.07 -17.62
CA ILE A 1024 11.98 -74.78 -17.17
C ILE A 1024 10.87 -73.81 -16.74
N VAL A 1025 11.23 -72.72 -16.05
CA VAL A 1025 10.25 -71.81 -15.42
C VAL A 1025 10.25 -70.43 -16.06
N GLY A 1026 11.33 -70.05 -16.76
CA GLY A 1026 11.47 -68.73 -17.41
C GLY A 1026 11.81 -67.59 -16.45
N VAL A 1027 11.92 -67.85 -15.14
CA VAL A 1027 12.24 -66.85 -14.11
C VAL A 1027 13.32 -67.35 -13.16
N SER A 1028 14.17 -66.43 -12.73
CA SER A 1028 15.26 -66.73 -11.80
C SER A 1028 14.72 -67.15 -10.44
N LEU A 1029 15.46 -68.00 -9.71
CA LEU A 1029 15.01 -68.57 -8.43
C LEU A 1029 14.62 -67.51 -7.39
N LYS A 1030 15.31 -66.37 -7.37
CA LYS A 1030 15.01 -65.25 -6.47
C LYS A 1030 13.59 -64.69 -6.66
N ASP A 1031 12.99 -64.89 -7.83
CA ASP A 1031 11.68 -64.36 -8.23
C ASP A 1031 10.55 -65.40 -8.13
N TRP A 1032 10.83 -66.58 -7.58
CA TRP A 1032 9.86 -67.66 -7.48
C TRP A 1032 8.72 -67.38 -6.48
N SER A 1033 7.67 -68.19 -6.59
CA SER A 1033 6.65 -68.45 -5.58
C SER A 1033 6.50 -69.97 -5.41
N ASP A 1034 5.66 -70.41 -4.46
CA ASP A 1034 5.41 -71.85 -4.29
C ASP A 1034 4.82 -72.50 -5.56
N VAL A 1035 4.04 -71.74 -6.33
CA VAL A 1035 3.51 -72.20 -7.63
C VAL A 1035 4.63 -72.44 -8.65
N THR A 1036 5.63 -71.56 -8.71
CA THR A 1036 6.74 -71.75 -9.66
C THR A 1036 7.68 -72.84 -9.18
N TYR A 1037 7.82 -73.04 -7.87
CA TYR A 1037 8.53 -74.17 -7.28
C TYR A 1037 7.88 -75.51 -7.67
N ASP A 1038 6.55 -75.61 -7.52
CA ASP A 1038 5.82 -76.82 -7.91
C ASP A 1038 5.88 -77.04 -9.43
N SER A 1039 5.73 -75.97 -10.22
CA SER A 1039 5.85 -76.01 -11.68
C SER A 1039 7.23 -76.47 -12.13
N PHE A 1040 8.31 -76.01 -11.48
CA PHE A 1040 9.66 -76.46 -11.75
C PHE A 1040 9.77 -77.98 -11.61
N TRP A 1041 9.30 -78.53 -10.48
CA TRP A 1041 9.40 -79.96 -10.23
C TRP A 1041 8.47 -80.80 -11.10
N MET A 1042 7.28 -80.29 -11.44
CA MET A 1042 6.37 -80.95 -12.37
C MET A 1042 6.98 -81.07 -13.77
N ASN A 1043 7.48 -79.95 -14.30
CA ASN A 1043 8.09 -79.89 -15.63
C ASN A 1043 9.42 -80.66 -15.67
N PHE A 1044 10.23 -80.57 -14.61
CA PHE A 1044 11.47 -81.35 -14.49
C PHE A 1044 11.19 -82.87 -14.48
N LYS A 1045 10.15 -83.30 -13.77
CA LYS A 1045 9.72 -84.71 -13.77
C LYS A 1045 9.20 -85.16 -15.15
N GLN A 1046 8.47 -84.31 -15.86
CA GLN A 1046 8.02 -84.59 -17.23
C GLN A 1046 9.20 -84.70 -18.21
N LEU A 1047 10.23 -83.86 -18.06
CA LEU A 1047 11.46 -83.93 -18.87
C LEU A 1047 12.20 -85.27 -18.71
N LEU A 1048 12.06 -85.92 -17.55
CA LEU A 1048 12.66 -87.23 -17.26
C LEU A 1048 11.78 -88.42 -17.66
N LEU A 1049 10.53 -88.20 -18.10
CA LEU A 1049 9.60 -89.25 -18.52
C LEU A 1049 9.57 -89.36 -20.05
N THR A 1050 10.04 -90.47 -20.59
CA THR A 1050 9.81 -90.84 -21.99
C THR A 1050 8.36 -91.24 -22.20
N ASN A 1051 7.52 -90.33 -22.71
CA ASN A 1051 6.43 -90.63 -23.64
C ASN A 1051 5.68 -89.36 -24.07
N HIS A 1052 5.74 -89.07 -25.37
CA HIS A 1052 4.80 -88.17 -26.04
C HIS A 1052 3.40 -88.77 -26.01
N ASN A 1053 2.52 -88.25 -25.16
CA ASN A 1053 1.07 -88.34 -25.36
C ASN A 1053 0.51 -86.93 -25.43
N GLN A 1054 0.39 -86.40 -26.66
CA GLN A 1054 -0.49 -85.28 -26.95
C GLN A 1054 -1.89 -85.84 -27.17
N ASN A 1055 -2.73 -85.83 -26.13
CA ASN A 1055 -4.18 -85.92 -26.28
C ASN A 1055 -4.80 -84.74 -25.53
N GLY A 1056 -5.59 -83.93 -26.24
CA GLY A 1056 -6.30 -82.77 -25.70
C GLY A 1056 -6.11 -81.49 -26.52
N LEU A 1057 -6.33 -81.54 -27.83
CA LEU A 1057 -6.39 -80.33 -28.68
C LEU A 1057 -7.87 -80.01 -28.99
N ILE A 1058 -8.34 -78.87 -28.52
CA ILE A 1058 -9.64 -78.27 -28.82
C ILE A 1058 -9.49 -77.46 -30.11
N LYS A 1059 -10.33 -77.72 -31.11
CA LYS A 1059 -10.27 -77.06 -32.43
C LYS A 1059 -11.47 -76.15 -32.65
N ILE A 1060 -11.24 -74.92 -33.12
CA ILE A 1060 -12.28 -73.98 -33.53
C ILE A 1060 -12.33 -73.92 -35.06
N VAL A 1061 -13.51 -74.20 -35.64
CA VAL A 1061 -13.72 -74.36 -37.09
C VAL A 1061 -14.78 -73.37 -37.58
N THR A 1062 -14.49 -72.64 -38.64
CA THR A 1062 -15.45 -71.79 -39.38
C THR A 1062 -15.33 -72.06 -40.87
N ASP A 1063 -16.47 -72.22 -41.56
CA ASP A 1063 -16.58 -72.56 -43.00
C ASP A 1063 -15.66 -73.71 -43.47
N ASN A 1064 -15.66 -74.82 -42.72
CA ASN A 1064 -14.88 -76.04 -42.99
C ASN A 1064 -13.35 -75.90 -43.00
N GLN A 1065 -12.79 -74.81 -42.47
CA GLN A 1065 -11.35 -74.68 -42.19
C GLN A 1065 -11.11 -74.55 -40.67
N THR A 1066 -10.11 -75.26 -40.16
CA THR A 1066 -9.71 -75.12 -38.75
C THR A 1066 -8.94 -73.82 -38.62
N VAL A 1067 -9.46 -72.89 -37.84
CA VAL A 1067 -8.85 -71.56 -37.68
C VAL A 1067 -7.82 -71.58 -36.56
N MET A 1068 -8.07 -72.31 -35.47
CA MET A 1068 -7.21 -72.31 -34.28
C MET A 1068 -7.24 -73.65 -33.53
N GLU A 1069 -6.09 -74.12 -33.06
CA GLU A 1069 -5.94 -75.32 -32.22
C GLU A 1069 -5.40 -74.95 -30.83
N ILE A 1070 -6.14 -75.29 -29.77
CA ILE A 1070 -5.83 -74.95 -28.37
C ILE A 1070 -5.59 -76.23 -27.57
N LYS A 1071 -4.49 -76.32 -26.81
CA LYS A 1071 -4.26 -77.45 -25.89
C LYS A 1071 -5.00 -77.25 -24.57
N GLU A 1072 -5.61 -78.31 -24.04
CA GLU A 1072 -6.24 -78.30 -22.73
C GLU A 1072 -5.16 -78.33 -21.62
N VAL A 1073 -5.19 -77.35 -20.71
CA VAL A 1073 -4.19 -77.18 -19.64
C VAL A 1073 -4.90 -76.88 -18.32
N GLU A 1074 -4.43 -77.44 -17.21
CA GLU A 1074 -4.94 -77.08 -15.88
C GLU A 1074 -4.66 -75.61 -15.55
N LEU A 1075 -5.69 -74.86 -15.18
CA LEU A 1075 -5.58 -73.43 -14.85
C LEU A 1075 -4.77 -73.23 -13.55
N SER A 1076 -3.70 -72.42 -13.63
CA SER A 1076 -2.93 -71.97 -12.46
C SER A 1076 -3.79 -71.14 -11.49
N VAL A 1077 -3.34 -70.90 -10.25
CA VAL A 1077 -4.11 -70.08 -9.28
C VAL A 1077 -4.44 -68.68 -9.82
N LYS A 1078 -3.48 -68.05 -10.53
CA LYS A 1078 -3.73 -66.80 -11.26
C LYS A 1078 -4.67 -66.99 -12.44
N GLY A 1079 -4.54 -68.07 -13.20
CA GLY A 1079 -5.47 -68.44 -14.28
C GLY A 1079 -6.90 -68.62 -13.78
N LYS A 1080 -7.11 -69.29 -12.64
CA LYS A 1080 -8.40 -69.44 -11.96
C LYS A 1080 -8.93 -68.10 -11.44
N THR A 1081 -8.06 -67.23 -10.93
CA THR A 1081 -8.46 -65.90 -10.45
C THR A 1081 -8.90 -64.99 -11.61
N ILE A 1082 -8.16 -65.00 -12.73
CA ILE A 1082 -8.53 -64.28 -13.96
C ILE A 1082 -9.81 -64.87 -14.54
N TYR A 1083 -9.92 -66.19 -14.64
CA TYR A 1083 -11.14 -66.88 -15.08
C TYR A 1083 -12.34 -66.49 -14.20
N ASN A 1084 -12.20 -66.48 -12.88
CA ASN A 1084 -13.26 -66.09 -11.96
C ASN A 1084 -13.62 -64.60 -12.06
N ASN A 1085 -12.65 -63.72 -12.29
CA ASN A 1085 -12.91 -62.29 -12.47
C ASN A 1085 -13.57 -62.01 -13.82
N VAL A 1086 -13.09 -62.60 -14.91
CA VAL A 1086 -13.69 -62.49 -16.24
C VAL A 1086 -15.08 -63.12 -16.26
N SER A 1087 -15.25 -64.30 -15.65
CA SER A 1087 -16.56 -64.96 -15.47
C SER A 1087 -17.52 -64.08 -14.66
N ARG A 1088 -17.06 -63.42 -13.58
CA ARG A 1088 -17.88 -62.45 -12.84
C ARG A 1088 -18.27 -61.24 -13.69
N ILE A 1089 -17.36 -60.70 -14.51
CA ILE A 1089 -17.63 -59.56 -15.39
C ILE A 1089 -18.65 -59.95 -16.48
N VAL A 1090 -18.47 -61.11 -17.11
CA VAL A 1090 -19.39 -61.63 -18.14
C VAL A 1090 -20.76 -61.97 -17.55
N ASN A 1091 -20.80 -62.59 -16.35
CA ASN A 1091 -22.05 -62.91 -15.66
C ASN A 1091 -22.75 -61.66 -15.07
N ALA A 1092 -22.03 -60.58 -14.79
CA ALA A 1092 -22.62 -59.29 -14.42
C ALA A 1092 -23.16 -58.53 -15.65
N GLY A 1093 -22.51 -58.68 -16.80
CA GLY A 1093 -22.90 -58.10 -18.09
C GLY A 1093 -24.04 -58.83 -18.82
N SER A 1094 -24.40 -60.06 -18.42
CA SER A 1094 -25.52 -60.83 -18.99
C SER A 1094 -26.91 -60.21 -18.76
N ARG A 1095 -27.00 -59.12 -17.96
CA ARG A 1095 -28.20 -58.29 -17.83
C ARG A 1095 -28.30 -57.19 -18.90
N THR A 1096 -27.23 -56.96 -19.67
CA THR A 1096 -27.10 -55.84 -20.62
C THR A 1096 -26.56 -56.22 -22.01
N MET A 1097 -26.08 -57.45 -22.22
CA MET A 1097 -25.56 -57.97 -23.50
C MET A 1097 -26.20 -59.31 -23.85
N SER A 1098 -26.33 -59.61 -25.15
CA SER A 1098 -26.89 -60.90 -25.59
C SER A 1098 -25.84 -62.02 -25.59
N ASP A 1099 -26.27 -63.28 -25.47
CA ASP A 1099 -25.38 -64.44 -25.48
C ASP A 1099 -24.52 -64.52 -26.76
N ASP A 1100 -25.06 -64.08 -27.89
CA ASP A 1100 -24.35 -64.05 -29.17
C ASP A 1100 -23.27 -62.95 -29.21
N GLU A 1101 -23.54 -61.82 -28.56
CA GLU A 1101 -22.59 -60.71 -28.43
C GLU A 1101 -21.42 -61.10 -27.51
N ILE A 1102 -21.69 -61.80 -26.41
CA ILE A 1102 -20.66 -62.35 -25.51
C ILE A 1102 -19.78 -63.37 -26.24
N ARG A 1103 -20.38 -64.31 -26.98
CA ARG A 1103 -19.64 -65.32 -27.76
C ARG A 1103 -18.77 -64.67 -28.83
N PHE A 1104 -19.27 -63.64 -29.50
CA PHE A 1104 -18.50 -62.91 -30.51
C PHE A 1104 -17.33 -62.13 -29.90
N VAL A 1105 -17.51 -61.52 -28.72
CA VAL A 1105 -16.41 -60.85 -27.99
C VAL A 1105 -15.31 -61.84 -27.61
N VAL A 1106 -15.66 -63.03 -27.10
CA VAL A 1106 -14.69 -64.08 -26.77
C VAL A 1106 -13.96 -64.56 -28.02
N TYR A 1107 -14.67 -64.77 -29.14
CA TYR A 1107 -14.05 -65.12 -30.42
C TYR A 1107 -13.09 -64.02 -30.91
N LYS A 1108 -13.47 -62.74 -30.78
CA LYS A 1108 -12.62 -61.62 -31.19
C LYS A 1108 -11.32 -61.54 -30.37
N ILE A 1109 -11.41 -61.72 -29.05
CA ILE A 1109 -10.24 -61.79 -28.16
C ILE A 1109 -9.33 -62.96 -28.54
N LEU A 1110 -9.91 -64.13 -28.85
CA LEU A 1110 -9.14 -65.29 -29.33
C LEU A 1110 -8.44 -64.98 -30.66
N SER A 1111 -9.12 -64.37 -31.63
CA SER A 1111 -8.52 -63.99 -32.92
C SER A 1111 -7.39 -62.95 -32.80
N GLU A 1112 -7.50 -62.01 -31.85
CA GLU A 1112 -6.43 -61.02 -31.61
C GLU A 1112 -5.18 -61.68 -31.00
N LEU A 1113 -5.34 -62.73 -30.20
CA LEU A 1113 -4.22 -63.49 -29.62
C LEU A 1113 -3.46 -64.31 -30.67
N GLU A 1114 -4.08 -64.68 -31.79
CA GLU A 1114 -3.42 -65.37 -32.91
C GLU A 1114 -2.64 -64.43 -33.84
N SER A 1115 -2.99 -63.14 -33.83
CA SER A 1115 -2.33 -62.10 -34.63
C SER A 1115 -1.10 -61.45 -33.95
N LYS A 1116 -0.79 -61.87 -32.72
CA LYS A 1116 0.42 -61.53 -31.97
C LYS A 1116 1.38 -62.72 -31.94
#